data_AF-A0A7C2HW42-F1
#
_entry.id   AF-A0A7C2HW42-F1
#
_cell.length_a   1.000
_cell.length_b   1.000
_cell.length_c   1.000
_cell.angle_alpha   90.00
_cell.angle_beta   90.00
_cell.angle_gamma   90.00
#
_symmetry.space_group_name_H-M   'P 1'
#
loop_
_entity.id
_entity.type
_entity.pdbx_description
1 polymer ?
#
loop_
_entity_poly.entity_id
_entity_poly.type
_entity_poly.pdbx_seq_one_letter_code
_entity_poly.pdbx_strand_id
1 'polypeptide(L)'
;LVAAGHGGQVLLSDATRALVAGDLPAAIELRDLGLHRLAGLAHPERIWQLLVPGLPADFPPLRTLDTLPNNLPRPLTTFVGRERELEEVAALLQRTRLVTLTGPGGGGKTRLALQVASDLLRRLPDGVWWVELAALRDAALIPQRIAAAVGVQEEVARPLALTLADALAARRLLLVVDNCEHLLTGCAEAARHLLERCPEVRVLATSQEPLGVPGEVVYRVRPLSLPDPQAAPTLDAVGQSEAVRLFLDRAALSQPRFRLTDATAPLVLQICRRLDGIPLAIELAAARLGALSLEQLAARLDDRFRLLTRGERGAPTRHQTLRAALDWSYDLLADPERTLLRRLAVFAGGFDVEAAEAVTADDLAVPAAEAATADGRAVPAPANENGAAAAGATPTGRLAAADVLDVLTHLVEKSFVLFDEERGRYTLLETVRLYAQEHLVASGEERGLRDRHRDYSLHLAGAADPALGRPGQETWLDRLAADHDNLRAALAWSLESGAIEVGLRLAGQLWRYWEIRGHWREGRAWLEALLDRGGETSAEMRVPALNGAAFFAFFQGDFSRGVQLAQESLALARQLGDTRSAVHCLNILGFEACRIERYDTAAQLGEESLALSRQVGDALTRASALSVLGLVARGRRRYGEARRLLEEAVQLARVNGDRVLTALVLTNLGLVITELGDYAEARRVQEETLALTRSIGDTYGMAFALSNLAIIAWHEDERGRAASLFAQSLRLRHQLGERRGMATALTGLGVVAAREGQVERAAVLLGAGEALREQLGIPPPPFIRDTYPEHVAAVRDALGEHRFRETWERGRTLPLDDVVADAVGGRQAAQPPGVTSPDPSGATT
;
A
#
# COMPACT_ATOMS: atom_id res chain seq x y z
N LEU A 1 14.03 10.74 24.95
CA LEU A 1 15.01 9.77 25.51
C LEU A 1 14.43 8.89 26.62
N VAL A 2 13.95 9.45 27.74
CA VAL A 2 13.35 8.67 28.84
C VAL A 2 12.26 7.72 28.37
N ALA A 3 11.44 8.15 27.43
CA ALA A 3 10.38 7.35 26.82
C ALA A 3 10.85 6.16 25.96
N ALA A 4 12.10 6.20 25.46
CA ALA A 4 12.68 5.22 24.53
C ALA A 4 13.54 4.15 25.23
N GLY A 5 14.08 4.47 26.41
CA GLY A 5 14.89 3.54 27.21
C GLY A 5 14.07 2.59 28.06
N HIS A 6 14.72 1.54 28.54
CA HIS A 6 14.16 0.57 29.48
C HIS A 6 14.51 0.96 30.92
N GLY A 7 13.81 0.38 31.91
CA GLY A 7 14.09 0.66 33.32
C GLY A 7 15.55 0.34 33.68
N GLY A 8 16.24 1.29 34.30
CA GLY A 8 17.67 1.17 34.64
C GLY A 8 18.65 1.55 33.52
N GLN A 9 18.15 1.86 32.31
CA GLN A 9 18.96 2.30 31.18
C GLN A 9 19.13 3.83 31.21
N VAL A 10 20.37 4.31 31.08
CA VAL A 10 20.69 5.75 31.01
C VAL A 10 21.05 6.11 29.57
N LEU A 11 20.23 6.96 28.95
CA LEU A 11 20.38 7.37 27.55
C LEU A 11 20.70 8.86 27.43
N LEU A 12 21.55 9.21 26.47
CA LEU A 12 22.01 10.57 26.18
C LEU A 12 21.75 10.91 24.71
N SER A 13 21.40 12.18 24.45
CA SER A 13 21.38 12.73 23.09
C SER A 13 22.80 13.03 22.63
N ASP A 14 23.00 13.23 21.33
CA ASP A 14 24.31 13.57 20.79
C ASP A 14 24.81 14.92 21.33
N ALA A 15 23.90 15.89 21.49
CA ALA A 15 24.19 17.17 22.11
C ALA A 15 24.61 17.02 23.57
N THR A 16 23.90 16.19 24.36
CA THR A 16 24.27 15.96 25.77
C THR A 16 25.61 15.23 25.86
N ARG A 17 25.83 14.22 25.01
CA ARG A 17 27.10 13.50 24.89
C ARG A 17 28.26 14.46 24.60
N ALA A 18 28.08 15.41 23.67
CA ALA A 18 29.09 16.41 23.35
C ALA A 18 29.42 17.32 24.55
N LEU A 19 28.43 17.67 25.37
CA LEU A 19 28.62 18.50 26.56
C LEU A 19 29.34 17.74 27.70
N VAL A 20 29.10 16.44 27.86
CA VAL A 20 29.67 15.66 28.98
C VAL A 20 30.94 14.87 28.63
N ALA A 21 31.31 14.76 27.35
CA ALA A 21 32.40 13.91 26.89
C ALA A 21 33.77 14.21 27.56
N GLY A 22 34.00 15.43 28.04
CA GLY A 22 35.23 15.82 28.73
C GLY A 22 35.24 15.59 30.25
N ASP A 23 34.07 15.37 30.85
CA ASP A 23 33.88 15.39 32.32
C ASP A 23 33.46 14.02 32.89
N LEU A 24 33.42 12.97 32.06
CA LEU A 24 33.05 11.63 32.50
C LEU A 24 34.20 10.95 33.29
N PRO A 25 33.93 10.33 34.45
CA PRO A 25 34.90 9.53 35.18
C PRO A 25 35.46 8.38 34.32
N ALA A 26 36.73 8.03 34.51
CA ALA A 26 37.43 7.01 33.70
C ALA A 26 36.78 5.62 33.68
N ALA A 27 35.90 5.32 34.64
CA ALA A 27 35.21 4.04 34.74
C ALA A 27 33.87 4.00 33.97
N ILE A 28 33.41 5.13 33.40
CA ILE A 28 32.13 5.25 32.70
C ILE A 28 32.37 5.36 31.20
N GLU A 29 31.73 4.50 30.42
CA GLU A 29 31.85 4.47 28.96
C GLU A 29 30.55 4.90 28.26
N LEU A 30 30.66 5.26 26.99
CA LEU A 30 29.52 5.61 26.14
C LEU A 30 29.42 4.64 24.97
N ARG A 31 28.29 3.94 24.87
CA ARG A 31 27.97 3.06 23.74
C ARG A 31 27.06 3.79 22.76
N ASP A 32 27.46 3.83 21.49
CA ASP A 32 26.60 4.34 20.43
C ASP A 32 25.48 3.33 20.12
N LEU A 33 24.23 3.78 20.16
CA LEU A 33 23.07 2.97 19.78
C LEU A 33 22.55 3.32 18.39
N GLY A 34 23.17 4.26 17.67
CA GLY A 34 22.81 4.68 16.32
C GLY A 34 21.75 5.78 16.26
N LEU A 35 21.24 6.02 15.06
CA LEU A 35 20.18 7.01 14.78
C LEU A 35 18.80 6.39 15.03
N HIS A 36 17.96 7.10 15.77
CA HIS A 36 16.61 6.66 16.13
C HIS A 36 15.57 7.77 16.01
N ARG A 37 14.37 7.42 15.53
CA ARG A 37 13.24 8.35 15.51
C ARG A 37 12.53 8.43 16.85
N LEU A 38 12.51 9.65 17.40
CA LEU A 38 11.82 9.99 18.64
C LEU A 38 10.54 10.77 18.35
N ALA A 39 9.50 10.55 19.17
CA ALA A 39 8.24 11.29 19.07
C ALA A 39 8.47 12.80 19.23
N GLY A 40 7.84 13.60 18.37
CA GLY A 40 7.91 15.07 18.40
C GLY A 40 9.16 15.70 17.74
N LEU A 41 10.10 14.91 17.23
CA LEU A 41 11.26 15.40 16.48
C LEU A 41 11.08 15.18 14.98
N ALA A 42 11.48 16.18 14.17
CA ALA A 42 11.45 16.09 12.71
C ALA A 42 12.61 15.24 12.16
N HIS A 43 13.75 15.20 12.84
CA HIS A 43 14.96 14.49 12.41
C HIS A 43 15.31 13.36 13.40
N PRO A 44 15.91 12.24 12.92
CA PRO A 44 16.42 11.20 13.80
C PRO A 44 17.50 11.73 14.73
N GLU A 45 17.46 11.30 15.98
CA GLU A 45 18.46 11.67 16.99
C GLU A 45 19.45 10.53 17.16
N ARG A 46 20.76 10.82 17.23
CA ARG A 46 21.75 9.80 17.59
C ARG A 46 21.73 9.58 19.09
N ILE A 47 21.48 8.34 19.51
CA ILE A 47 21.29 7.99 20.91
C ILE A 47 22.51 7.25 21.42
N TRP A 48 22.99 7.66 22.58
CA TRP A 48 24.10 7.03 23.30
C TRP A 48 23.60 6.42 24.61
N GLN A 49 24.17 5.29 25.01
CA GLN A 49 23.94 4.69 26.32
C GLN A 49 25.16 4.88 27.20
N LEU A 50 24.92 5.32 28.43
CA LEU A 50 25.94 5.37 29.47
C LEU A 50 26.15 3.96 30.06
N LEU A 51 27.39 3.49 30.03
CA LEU A 51 27.80 2.23 30.65
C LEU A 51 28.47 2.53 31.99
N VAL A 52 27.82 2.11 33.07
CA VAL A 52 28.30 2.31 34.44
C VAL A 52 28.62 0.94 35.06
N PRO A 53 29.83 0.73 35.60
CA PRO A 53 30.21 -0.52 36.24
C PRO A 53 29.24 -0.89 37.38
N GLY A 54 28.77 -2.13 37.38
CA GLY A 54 27.81 -2.62 38.37
C GLY A 54 26.33 -2.39 38.02
N LEU A 55 26.01 -1.73 36.91
CA LEU A 55 24.66 -1.63 36.37
C LEU A 55 24.48 -2.51 35.12
N PRO A 56 23.24 -2.90 34.77
CA PRO A 56 22.97 -3.63 33.53
C PRO A 56 23.44 -2.84 32.30
N ALA A 57 24.16 -3.50 31.40
CA ALA A 57 24.70 -2.90 30.18
C ALA A 57 23.93 -3.30 28.92
N ASP A 58 23.23 -4.44 28.94
CA ASP A 58 22.51 -4.96 27.79
C ASP A 58 21.01 -4.86 28.01
N PHE A 59 20.34 -4.21 27.07
CA PHE A 59 18.91 -3.96 27.08
C PHE A 59 18.31 -4.40 25.73
N PRO A 60 17.00 -4.70 25.67
CA PRO A 60 16.32 -4.88 24.40
C PRO A 60 16.44 -3.64 23.49
N PRO A 61 16.16 -3.75 22.18
CA PRO A 61 16.14 -2.61 21.28
C PRO A 61 15.33 -1.43 21.84
N LEU A 62 15.78 -0.20 21.55
CA LEU A 62 15.11 1.01 22.02
C LEU A 62 13.66 1.04 21.55
N ARG A 63 12.76 1.58 22.37
CA ARG A 63 11.33 1.74 22.06
C ARG A 63 11.11 3.04 21.27
N THR A 64 11.58 3.04 20.04
CA THR A 64 11.58 4.19 19.13
C THR A 64 10.53 3.99 18.04
N LEU A 65 10.24 5.03 17.25
CA LEU A 65 9.23 4.92 16.18
C LEU A 65 9.63 3.90 15.12
N ASP A 66 10.91 3.56 15.00
CA ASP A 66 11.42 2.64 13.98
C ASP A 66 11.33 1.17 14.40
N THR A 67 11.12 0.89 15.69
CA THR A 67 11.10 -0.48 16.24
C THR A 67 9.71 -0.98 16.59
N LEU A 68 8.71 -0.08 16.68
CA LEU A 68 7.33 -0.41 17.02
C LEU A 68 6.47 -0.53 15.76
N PRO A 69 5.47 -1.43 15.71
CA PRO A 69 4.63 -1.60 14.51
C PRO A 69 3.85 -0.31 14.17
N ASN A 70 4.18 0.35 13.07
CA ASN A 70 3.46 1.51 12.55
C ASN A 70 3.82 1.83 11.10
N ASN A 71 3.03 2.70 10.49
CA ASN A 71 3.29 3.33 9.19
C ASN A 71 3.14 4.87 9.27
N LEU A 72 3.41 5.47 10.44
CA LEU A 72 3.15 6.90 10.66
C LEU A 72 4.01 7.78 9.74
N PRO A 73 3.40 8.75 9.04
CA PRO A 73 4.12 9.74 8.23
C PRO A 73 5.22 10.45 9.01
N ARG A 74 6.30 10.82 8.31
CA ARG A 74 7.39 11.60 8.92
C ARG A 74 7.05 13.10 8.84
N PRO A 75 6.99 13.83 9.96
CA PRO A 75 6.80 15.27 9.91
C PRO A 75 8.07 15.95 9.42
N LEU A 76 7.97 16.75 8.36
CA LEU A 76 9.09 17.53 7.80
C LEU A 76 9.42 18.80 8.60
N THR A 77 8.55 19.15 9.53
CA THR A 77 8.70 20.36 10.35
C THR A 77 8.26 20.06 11.78
N THR A 78 8.76 20.83 12.73
CA THR A 78 8.47 20.67 14.17
C THR A 78 6.98 20.82 14.46
N PHE A 79 6.48 20.11 15.48
CA PHE A 79 5.14 20.33 16.00
C PHE A 79 5.21 21.35 17.13
N VAL A 80 4.43 22.44 17.06
CA VAL A 80 4.54 23.58 17.98
C VAL A 80 3.20 23.85 18.68
N GLY A 81 3.25 23.89 20.02
CA GLY A 81 2.09 24.14 20.89
C GLY A 81 1.17 22.92 21.04
N ARG A 82 -0.03 23.16 21.58
CA ARG A 82 -1.10 22.17 21.77
C ARG A 82 -0.81 21.09 22.80
N GLU A 83 0.01 21.41 23.79
CA GLU A 83 0.35 20.50 24.88
C GLU A 83 -0.91 20.03 25.62
N ARG A 84 -1.87 20.93 25.81
CA ARG A 84 -3.17 20.62 26.43
C ARG A 84 -4.03 19.71 25.55
N GLU A 85 -4.18 20.02 24.26
CA GLU A 85 -4.97 19.22 23.32
C GLU A 85 -4.40 17.81 23.18
N LEU A 86 -3.07 17.66 23.16
CA LEU A 86 -2.40 16.36 23.14
C LEU A 86 -2.81 15.50 24.34
N GLU A 87 -2.74 16.08 25.54
CA GLU A 87 -3.14 15.41 26.79
C GLU A 87 -4.64 15.06 26.79
N GLU A 88 -5.51 16.01 26.40
CA GLU A 88 -6.96 15.82 26.38
C GLU A 88 -7.36 14.74 25.37
N VAL A 89 -6.86 14.79 24.14
CA VAL A 89 -7.19 13.78 23.11
C VAL A 89 -6.63 12.42 23.47
N ALA A 90 -5.40 12.34 24.00
CA ALA A 90 -4.84 11.08 24.47
C ALA A 90 -5.66 10.49 25.64
N ALA A 91 -6.14 11.31 26.56
CA ALA A 91 -7.01 10.88 27.65
C ALA A 91 -8.40 10.44 27.15
N LEU A 92 -8.95 11.10 26.13
CA LEU A 92 -10.19 10.67 25.48
C LEU A 92 -10.02 9.29 24.84
N LEU A 93 -8.96 9.08 24.05
CA LEU A 93 -8.68 7.77 23.43
C LEU A 93 -8.40 6.64 24.45
N GLN A 94 -8.07 6.97 25.70
CA GLN A 94 -8.01 5.96 26.77
C GLN A 94 -9.40 5.54 27.26
N ARG A 95 -10.36 6.45 27.26
CA ARG A 95 -11.71 6.25 27.83
C ARG A 95 -12.76 5.89 26.78
N THR A 96 -12.53 6.26 25.52
CA THR A 96 -13.45 6.04 24.40
C THR A 96 -12.72 5.41 23.23
N ARG A 97 -13.49 4.77 22.34
CA ARG A 97 -12.94 4.02 21.21
C ARG A 97 -12.99 4.78 19.88
N LEU A 98 -13.74 5.87 19.81
CA LEU A 98 -13.79 6.74 18.65
C LEU A 98 -13.67 8.20 19.08
N VAL A 99 -12.65 8.89 18.57
CA VAL A 99 -12.50 10.33 18.69
C VAL A 99 -12.36 10.91 17.29
N THR A 100 -13.19 11.90 16.96
CA THR A 100 -13.09 12.62 15.69
C THR A 100 -12.59 14.03 15.97
N LEU A 101 -11.41 14.35 15.45
CA LEU A 101 -10.88 15.70 15.44
C LEU A 101 -11.63 16.49 14.36
N THR A 102 -12.47 17.43 14.80
CA THR A 102 -13.21 18.33 13.92
C THR A 102 -12.64 19.73 13.96
N GLY A 103 -12.79 20.46 12.86
CA GLY A 103 -12.30 21.82 12.77
C GLY A 103 -12.08 22.27 11.33
N PRO A 104 -11.86 23.57 11.11
CA PRO A 104 -11.67 24.11 9.78
C PRO A 104 -10.44 23.50 9.09
N GLY A 105 -10.40 23.57 7.75
CA GLY A 105 -9.20 23.27 6.96
C GLY A 105 -7.99 24.05 7.49
N GLY A 106 -6.78 23.50 7.34
CA GLY A 106 -5.56 24.17 7.83
C GLY A 106 -5.42 24.32 9.36
N GLY A 107 -6.42 23.86 10.14
CA GLY A 107 -6.42 23.90 11.61
C GLY A 107 -5.46 22.92 12.29
N GLY A 108 -4.62 22.19 11.55
CA GLY A 108 -3.64 21.26 12.10
C GLY A 108 -4.22 19.97 12.69
N LYS A 109 -5.39 19.51 12.23
CA LYS A 109 -6.04 18.27 12.70
C LYS A 109 -5.17 17.06 12.42
N THR A 110 -4.71 16.91 11.18
CA THR A 110 -3.80 15.86 10.70
C THR A 110 -2.51 15.82 11.52
N ARG A 111 -1.86 16.97 11.73
CA ARG A 111 -0.63 17.05 12.54
C ARG A 111 -0.87 16.71 14.02
N LEU A 112 -1.97 17.18 14.60
CA LEU A 112 -2.35 16.83 15.98
C LEU A 112 -2.62 15.33 16.09
N ALA A 113 -3.35 14.74 15.15
CA ALA A 113 -3.61 13.30 15.12
C ALA A 113 -2.32 12.50 15.03
N LEU A 114 -1.40 12.88 14.13
CA LEU A 114 -0.10 12.24 13.98
C LEU A 114 0.71 12.28 15.28
N GLN A 115 0.73 13.43 15.97
CA GLN A 115 1.46 13.58 17.23
C GLN A 115 0.83 12.76 18.37
N VAL A 116 -0.49 12.80 18.53
CA VAL A 116 -1.21 11.94 19.50
C VAL A 116 -0.93 10.46 19.22
N ALA A 117 -0.96 10.07 17.96
CA ALA A 117 -0.75 8.69 17.53
C ALA A 117 0.69 8.24 17.82
N SER A 118 1.68 9.11 17.57
CA SER A 118 3.08 8.90 17.95
C SER A 118 3.26 8.69 19.46
N ASP A 119 2.59 9.51 20.28
CA ASP A 119 2.67 9.43 21.74
C ASP A 119 2.02 8.16 22.30
N LEU A 120 0.95 7.68 21.65
CA LEU A 120 0.20 6.48 22.04
C LEU A 120 0.83 5.17 21.54
N LEU A 121 1.73 5.22 20.55
CA LEU A 121 2.33 4.02 19.93
C LEU A 121 2.87 3.02 20.96
N ARG A 122 3.55 3.51 22.01
CA ARG A 122 4.14 2.65 23.06
C ARG A 122 3.11 1.92 23.93
N ARG A 123 1.86 2.38 23.95
CA ARG A 123 0.77 1.78 24.75
C ARG A 123 -0.02 0.73 23.97
N LEU A 124 0.21 0.63 22.65
CA LEU A 124 -0.56 -0.19 21.73
C LEU A 124 0.35 -1.29 21.15
N PRO A 125 0.27 -2.53 21.66
CA PRO A 125 1.19 -3.61 21.26
C PRO A 125 1.04 -3.98 19.79
N ASP A 126 -0.17 -3.84 19.22
CA ASP A 126 -0.45 -4.12 17.82
C ASP A 126 -0.29 -2.89 16.91
N GLY A 127 0.27 -1.81 17.46
CA GLY A 127 0.73 -0.67 16.69
C GLY A 127 -0.29 0.44 16.46
N VAL A 128 0.12 1.37 15.61
CA VAL A 128 -0.67 2.53 15.19
C VAL A 128 -0.58 2.64 13.68
N TRP A 129 -1.73 2.76 13.02
CA TRP A 129 -1.82 2.66 11.57
C TRP A 129 -2.52 3.88 10.98
N TRP A 130 -1.79 4.60 10.14
CA TRP A 130 -2.22 5.74 9.34
C TRP A 130 -2.95 5.28 8.08
N VAL A 131 -4.16 5.80 7.89
CA VAL A 131 -5.03 5.54 6.74
C VAL A 131 -5.34 6.89 6.10
N GLU A 132 -4.62 7.20 5.03
CA GLU A 132 -4.81 8.43 4.26
C GLU A 132 -5.90 8.23 3.20
N LEU A 133 -6.96 9.05 3.29
CA LEU A 133 -8.09 8.98 2.35
C LEU A 133 -8.06 10.08 1.28
N ALA A 134 -7.14 11.04 1.34
CA ALA A 134 -7.08 12.21 0.46
C ALA A 134 -7.09 11.92 -1.06
N ALA A 135 -6.52 10.80 -1.48
CA ALA A 135 -6.50 10.38 -2.89
C ALA A 135 -7.73 9.55 -3.30
N LEU A 136 -8.58 9.14 -2.34
CA LEU A 136 -9.64 8.17 -2.57
C LEU A 136 -10.94 8.87 -2.98
N ARG A 137 -11.54 8.45 -4.10
CA ARG A 137 -12.83 9.00 -4.55
C ARG A 137 -14.01 8.08 -4.27
N ASP A 138 -13.76 6.78 -4.20
CA ASP A 138 -14.80 5.77 -4.01
C ASP A 138 -14.80 5.25 -2.56
N ALA A 139 -15.93 5.45 -1.88
CA ALA A 139 -16.15 4.98 -0.51
C ALA A 139 -16.03 3.46 -0.37
N ALA A 140 -16.33 2.69 -1.42
CA ALA A 140 -16.25 1.22 -1.40
C ALA A 140 -14.82 0.71 -1.19
N LEU A 141 -13.81 1.54 -1.49
CA LEU A 141 -12.39 1.19 -1.37
C LEU A 141 -11.81 1.53 0.03
N ILE A 142 -12.57 2.15 0.93
CA ILE A 142 -12.09 2.50 2.28
C ILE A 142 -11.63 1.27 3.06
N PRO A 143 -12.39 0.14 3.09
CA PRO A 143 -11.91 -1.08 3.74
C PRO A 143 -10.57 -1.56 3.17
N GLN A 144 -10.34 -1.38 1.86
CA GLN A 144 -9.11 -1.78 1.17
C GLN A 144 -7.93 -0.90 1.59
N ARG A 145 -8.15 0.41 1.70
CA ARG A 145 -7.14 1.34 2.20
C ARG A 145 -6.77 1.05 3.66
N ILE A 146 -7.76 0.76 4.51
CA ILE A 146 -7.49 0.38 5.91
C ILE A 146 -6.73 -0.94 5.97
N ALA A 147 -7.18 -1.95 5.21
CA ALA A 147 -6.56 -3.27 5.16
C ALA A 147 -5.09 -3.18 4.72
N ALA A 148 -4.81 -2.44 3.65
CA ALA A 148 -3.45 -2.16 3.18
C ALA A 148 -2.57 -1.50 4.26
N ALA A 149 -3.12 -0.54 5.02
CA ALA A 149 -2.39 0.13 6.09
C ALA A 149 -2.01 -0.84 7.23
N VAL A 150 -2.94 -1.70 7.66
CA VAL A 150 -2.70 -2.64 8.79
C VAL A 150 -2.04 -3.96 8.37
N GLY A 151 -1.75 -4.13 7.08
CA GLY A 151 -1.28 -5.40 6.52
C GLY A 151 -2.30 -6.54 6.61
N VAL A 152 -3.59 -6.19 6.68
CA VAL A 152 -4.69 -7.14 6.51
C VAL A 152 -5.01 -7.21 5.04
N GLN A 153 -5.32 -8.40 4.58
CA GLN A 153 -5.41 -8.68 3.16
C GLN A 153 -6.76 -9.33 2.90
N GLU A 154 -7.34 -9.01 1.75
CA GLU A 154 -8.74 -9.28 1.46
C GLU A 154 -9.04 -10.77 1.31
N GLU A 155 -10.05 -11.26 2.04
CA GLU A 155 -10.53 -12.63 1.95
C GLU A 155 -11.48 -12.79 0.74
N VAL A 156 -11.62 -14.01 0.22
CA VAL A 156 -12.29 -14.30 -1.06
C VAL A 156 -13.77 -14.56 -0.87
N ALA A 157 -14.61 -13.66 -1.41
CA ALA A 157 -16.06 -13.65 -1.27
C ALA A 157 -16.59 -13.15 0.09
N ARG A 158 -15.70 -12.66 0.96
CA ARG A 158 -16.07 -11.82 2.09
C ARG A 158 -16.05 -10.35 1.71
N PRO A 159 -17.06 -9.57 2.11
CA PRO A 159 -16.90 -8.13 2.20
C PRO A 159 -15.65 -7.82 3.04
N LEU A 160 -14.68 -7.12 2.47
CA LEU A 160 -13.40 -6.84 3.14
C LEU A 160 -13.56 -6.21 4.53
N ALA A 161 -14.64 -5.44 4.73
CA ALA A 161 -14.97 -4.88 6.03
C ALA A 161 -15.08 -5.97 7.13
N LEU A 162 -15.66 -7.14 6.83
CA LEU A 162 -15.78 -8.26 7.77
C LEU A 162 -14.44 -8.94 8.04
N THR A 163 -13.64 -9.20 7.00
CA THR A 163 -12.26 -9.68 7.13
C THR A 163 -11.43 -8.78 8.03
N LEU A 164 -11.51 -7.48 7.77
CA LEU A 164 -10.79 -6.48 8.53
C LEU A 164 -11.22 -6.50 9.99
N ALA A 165 -12.52 -6.59 10.24
CA ALA A 165 -13.04 -6.69 11.60
C ALA A 165 -12.52 -7.93 12.34
N ASP A 166 -12.52 -9.10 11.71
CA ASP A 166 -12.05 -10.33 12.36
C ASP A 166 -10.54 -10.32 12.61
N ALA A 167 -9.76 -9.88 11.62
CA ALA A 167 -8.31 -9.78 11.74
C ALA A 167 -7.87 -8.81 12.84
N LEU A 168 -8.70 -7.80 13.11
CA LEU A 168 -8.46 -6.80 14.14
C LEU A 168 -9.18 -7.12 15.46
N ALA A 169 -10.01 -8.16 15.53
CA ALA A 169 -10.89 -8.41 16.68
C ALA A 169 -10.14 -8.57 18.01
N ALA A 170 -8.99 -9.27 17.97
CA ALA A 170 -8.14 -9.50 19.13
C ALA A 170 -6.97 -8.50 19.27
N ARG A 171 -6.83 -7.54 18.34
CA ARG A 171 -5.71 -6.60 18.30
C ARG A 171 -6.02 -5.34 19.08
N ARG A 172 -5.05 -4.87 19.86
CA ARG A 172 -5.07 -3.59 20.56
C ARG A 172 -4.23 -2.56 19.82
N LEU A 173 -4.86 -1.90 18.86
CA LEU A 173 -4.26 -0.90 17.98
C LEU A 173 -5.07 0.40 17.90
N LEU A 174 -4.46 1.41 17.30
CA LEU A 174 -5.12 2.66 16.91
C LEU A 174 -5.10 2.80 15.38
N LEU A 175 -6.28 3.01 14.79
CA LEU A 175 -6.42 3.46 13.41
C LEU A 175 -6.53 4.97 13.39
N VAL A 176 -5.65 5.63 12.66
CA VAL A 176 -5.76 7.06 12.37
C VAL A 176 -6.30 7.22 10.96
N VAL A 177 -7.54 7.65 10.84
CA VAL A 177 -8.22 7.81 9.54
C VAL A 177 -8.24 9.29 9.19
N ASP A 178 -7.42 9.69 8.22
CA ASP A 178 -7.19 11.09 7.89
C ASP A 178 -8.04 11.54 6.70
N ASN A 179 -8.53 12.78 6.76
CA ASN A 179 -9.25 13.48 5.70
C ASN A 179 -10.62 12.85 5.34
N CYS A 180 -11.47 12.58 6.33
CA CYS A 180 -12.74 11.88 6.12
C CYS A 180 -13.84 12.74 5.46
N GLU A 181 -13.68 14.06 5.32
CA GLU A 181 -14.75 14.99 4.90
C GLU A 181 -15.41 14.68 3.54
N HIS A 182 -14.68 14.14 2.57
CA HIS A 182 -15.20 13.84 1.24
C HIS A 182 -15.83 12.44 1.15
N LEU A 183 -15.67 11.61 2.19
CA LEU A 183 -16.13 10.22 2.27
C LEU A 183 -16.83 9.92 3.61
N LEU A 184 -17.52 10.91 4.19
CA LEU A 184 -18.10 10.83 5.54
C LEU A 184 -18.92 9.56 5.78
N THR A 185 -19.86 9.26 4.87
CA THR A 185 -20.73 8.09 4.98
C THR A 185 -19.93 6.79 5.01
N GLY A 186 -18.98 6.63 4.08
CA GLY A 186 -18.14 5.42 4.00
C GLY A 186 -17.20 5.28 5.20
N CYS A 187 -16.64 6.38 5.70
CA CYS A 187 -15.81 6.40 6.91
C CYS A 187 -16.63 6.01 8.14
N ALA A 188 -17.85 6.54 8.27
CA ALA A 188 -18.76 6.23 9.35
C ALA A 188 -19.17 4.75 9.34
N GLU A 189 -19.47 4.18 8.17
CA GLU A 189 -19.78 2.77 8.00
C GLU A 189 -18.59 1.87 8.37
N ALA A 190 -17.39 2.17 7.85
CA ALA A 190 -16.18 1.41 8.18
C ALA A 190 -15.84 1.48 9.69
N ALA A 191 -15.89 2.67 10.28
CA ALA A 191 -15.63 2.87 11.70
C ALA A 191 -16.66 2.13 12.57
N ARG A 192 -17.95 2.26 12.28
CA ARG A 192 -19.03 1.56 12.99
C ARG A 192 -18.81 0.05 12.95
N HIS A 193 -18.55 -0.48 11.75
CA HIS A 193 -18.37 -1.91 11.53
C HIS A 193 -17.20 -2.50 12.33
N LEU A 194 -16.07 -1.79 12.37
CA LEU A 194 -14.90 -2.19 13.17
C LEU A 194 -15.14 -2.03 14.67
N LEU A 195 -15.79 -0.94 15.09
CA LEU A 195 -15.99 -0.67 16.51
C LEU A 195 -16.96 -1.68 17.15
N GLU A 196 -17.98 -2.14 16.43
CA GLU A 196 -18.91 -3.17 16.89
C GLU A 196 -18.26 -4.55 17.08
N ARG A 197 -17.26 -4.88 16.26
CA ARG A 197 -16.66 -6.23 16.20
C ARG A 197 -15.29 -6.36 16.89
N CYS A 198 -14.56 -5.27 17.06
CA CYS A 198 -13.17 -5.30 17.52
C CYS A 198 -12.96 -4.55 18.85
N PRO A 199 -13.28 -5.12 20.02
CA PRO A 199 -13.41 -4.40 21.30
C PRO A 199 -12.17 -3.58 21.71
N GLU A 200 -10.97 -3.97 21.28
CA GLU A 200 -9.70 -3.31 21.63
C GLU A 200 -9.19 -2.31 20.57
N VAL A 201 -9.86 -2.23 19.42
CA VAL A 201 -9.56 -1.24 18.36
C VAL A 201 -10.09 0.12 18.74
N ARG A 202 -9.24 1.13 18.55
CA ARG A 202 -9.57 2.55 18.67
C ARG A 202 -9.41 3.23 17.32
N VAL A 203 -10.23 4.26 17.08
CA VAL A 203 -10.21 5.08 15.87
C VAL A 203 -10.04 6.54 16.26
N LEU A 204 -9.04 7.18 15.66
CA LEU A 204 -8.85 8.63 15.66
C LEU A 204 -9.08 9.14 14.24
N ALA A 205 -10.20 9.80 14.01
CA ALA A 205 -10.53 10.35 12.70
C ALA A 205 -10.19 11.84 12.62
N THR A 206 -9.77 12.33 11.46
CA THR A 206 -9.72 13.76 11.16
C THR A 206 -10.76 14.10 10.09
N SER A 207 -11.55 15.14 10.34
CA SER A 207 -12.57 15.60 9.39
C SER A 207 -12.95 17.06 9.64
N GLN A 208 -13.63 17.68 8.69
CA GLN A 208 -14.28 18.98 8.91
C GLN A 208 -15.57 18.85 9.72
N GLU A 209 -16.25 17.71 9.60
CA GLU A 209 -17.55 17.42 10.22
C GLU A 209 -17.49 16.11 11.03
N PRO A 210 -18.38 15.91 12.01
CA PRO A 210 -18.46 14.62 12.73
C PRO A 210 -18.81 13.46 11.80
N LEU A 211 -18.34 12.25 12.12
CA LEU A 211 -18.69 11.03 11.37
C LEU A 211 -20.14 10.58 11.63
N GLY A 212 -20.72 10.94 12.78
CA GLY A 212 -22.08 10.56 13.15
C GLY A 212 -22.21 9.09 13.59
N VAL A 213 -21.17 8.54 14.23
CA VAL A 213 -21.15 7.14 14.69
C VAL A 213 -21.50 7.06 16.19
N PRO A 214 -22.34 6.10 16.64
CA PRO A 214 -22.62 5.93 18.07
C PRO A 214 -21.33 5.73 18.90
N GLY A 215 -21.20 6.47 19.99
CA GLY A 215 -19.99 6.44 20.83
C GLY A 215 -18.84 7.33 20.34
N GLU A 216 -19.04 8.07 19.25
CA GLU A 216 -18.12 9.12 18.79
C GLU A 216 -18.01 10.25 19.81
N VAL A 217 -16.78 10.57 20.19
CA VAL A 217 -16.46 11.83 20.89
C VAL A 217 -15.90 12.81 19.87
N VAL A 218 -16.64 13.90 19.65
CA VAL A 218 -16.20 14.97 18.76
C VAL A 218 -15.29 15.93 19.54
N TYR A 219 -14.01 15.97 19.18
CA TYR A 219 -13.06 16.92 19.73
C TYR A 219 -12.84 18.07 18.75
N ARG A 220 -13.30 19.27 19.11
CA ARG A 220 -13.17 20.45 18.27
C ARG A 220 -11.77 21.06 18.42
N VAL A 221 -10.94 20.87 17.41
CA VAL A 221 -9.60 21.45 17.33
C VAL A 221 -9.72 22.97 17.11
N ARG A 222 -9.25 23.73 18.09
CA ARG A 222 -9.26 25.19 18.05
C ARG A 222 -8.03 25.72 17.32
N PRO A 223 -8.10 26.90 16.70
CA PRO A 223 -6.89 27.62 16.29
C PRO A 223 -5.94 27.83 17.46
N LEU A 224 -4.66 28.06 17.17
CA LEU A 224 -3.64 28.26 18.20
C LEU A 224 -3.96 29.48 19.06
N SER A 225 -3.66 29.36 20.35
CA SER A 225 -3.95 30.39 21.33
C SER A 225 -3.20 31.69 21.05
N LEU A 226 -3.89 32.81 21.29
CA LEU A 226 -3.40 34.17 21.16
C LEU A 226 -3.57 34.92 22.50
N PRO A 227 -2.69 35.87 22.84
CA PRO A 227 -2.85 36.72 24.01
C PRO A 227 -4.13 37.56 23.94
N ASP A 228 -4.78 37.75 25.10
CA ASP A 228 -6.03 38.51 25.25
C ASP A 228 -5.96 39.87 24.52
N PRO A 229 -6.91 40.19 23.62
CA PRO A 229 -6.99 41.48 22.95
C PRO A 229 -7.08 42.69 23.89
N GLN A 230 -7.65 42.52 25.10
CA GLN A 230 -7.92 43.62 26.04
C GLN A 230 -6.79 43.86 27.06
N ALA A 231 -5.85 42.93 27.19
CA ALA A 231 -4.66 43.11 28.01
C ALA A 231 -3.53 43.70 27.16
N ALA A 232 -2.72 44.62 27.71
CA ALA A 232 -1.44 45.01 27.11
C ALA A 232 -0.42 43.90 27.39
N PRO A 233 -0.13 43.00 26.43
CA PRO A 233 0.64 41.80 26.73
C PRO A 233 2.13 42.15 26.85
N THR A 234 2.80 41.61 27.86
CA THR A 234 4.26 41.71 28.00
C THR A 234 4.95 40.87 26.92
N LEU A 235 6.22 41.16 26.62
CA LEU A 235 7.01 40.39 25.65
C LEU A 235 7.00 38.88 25.94
N ASP A 236 7.11 38.50 27.21
CA ASP A 236 7.06 37.11 27.67
C ASP A 236 5.68 36.46 27.39
N ALA A 237 4.59 37.17 27.70
CA ALA A 237 3.24 36.68 27.41
C ALA A 237 2.98 36.52 25.90
N VAL A 238 3.56 37.38 25.06
CA VAL A 238 3.50 37.22 23.59
C VAL A 238 4.32 36.01 23.15
N GLY A 239 5.52 35.81 23.71
CA GLY A 239 6.39 34.67 23.38
C GLY A 239 5.82 33.30 23.80
N GLN A 240 4.95 33.25 24.80
CA GLN A 240 4.29 32.02 25.26
C GLN A 240 3.07 31.61 24.42
N SER A 241 2.53 32.51 23.60
CA SER A 241 1.42 32.20 22.68
C SER A 241 1.80 31.15 21.66
N GLU A 242 0.96 30.12 21.50
CA GLU A 242 1.22 29.04 20.54
C GLU A 242 1.31 29.54 19.10
N ALA A 243 0.45 30.49 18.71
CA ALA A 243 0.46 31.07 17.37
C ALA A 243 1.77 31.83 17.08
N VAL A 244 2.25 32.59 18.07
CA VAL A 244 3.52 33.32 17.97
C VAL A 244 4.71 32.35 17.97
N ARG A 245 4.70 31.31 18.81
CA ARG A 245 5.73 30.27 18.82
C ARG A 245 5.82 29.57 17.45
N LEU A 246 4.67 29.22 16.86
CA LEU A 246 4.65 28.64 15.52
C LEU A 246 5.21 29.63 14.48
N PHE A 247 4.79 30.90 14.53
CA PHE A 247 5.32 31.92 13.62
C PHE A 247 6.84 32.04 13.72
N LEU A 248 7.40 32.08 14.94
CA LEU A 248 8.84 32.17 15.18
C LEU A 248 9.60 30.95 14.68
N ASP A 249 9.08 29.76 14.95
CA ASP A 249 9.66 28.49 14.50
C ASP A 249 9.70 28.43 12.96
N ARG A 250 8.63 28.84 12.28
CA ARG A 250 8.60 28.91 10.81
C ARG A 250 9.44 30.06 10.24
N ALA A 251 9.43 31.21 10.89
CA ALA A 251 10.24 32.37 10.49
C ALA A 251 11.74 32.03 10.57
N ALA A 252 12.15 31.21 11.53
CA ALA A 252 13.54 30.76 11.65
C ALA A 252 14.00 29.90 10.46
N LEU A 253 13.09 29.20 9.78
CA LEU A 253 13.42 28.44 8.57
C LEU A 253 13.76 29.37 7.40
N SER A 254 13.07 30.51 7.25
CA SER A 254 13.34 31.50 6.20
C SER A 254 14.41 32.53 6.59
N GLN A 255 14.52 32.86 7.87
CA GLN A 255 15.46 33.83 8.44
C GLN A 255 16.03 33.30 9.79
N PRO A 256 17.16 32.56 9.79
CA PRO A 256 17.70 31.91 10.99
C PRO A 256 17.97 32.83 12.18
N ARG A 257 18.23 34.12 11.92
CA ARG A 257 18.49 35.16 12.92
C ARG A 257 17.24 35.89 13.41
N PHE A 258 16.05 35.55 12.91
CA PHE A 258 14.81 36.18 13.36
C PHE A 258 14.54 35.84 14.84
N ARG A 259 14.27 36.87 15.64
CA ARG A 259 14.02 36.75 17.08
C ARG A 259 12.88 37.69 17.47
N LEU A 260 12.12 37.28 18.48
CA LEU A 260 11.12 38.12 19.11
C LEU A 260 11.83 39.17 19.99
N THR A 261 11.53 40.45 19.76
CA THR A 261 12.03 41.59 20.54
C THR A 261 10.88 42.54 20.86
N ASP A 262 11.08 43.53 21.73
CA ASP A 262 10.06 44.54 22.02
C ASP A 262 9.57 45.29 20.78
N ALA A 263 10.44 45.45 19.78
CA ALA A 263 10.09 46.11 18.51
C ALA A 263 9.28 45.20 17.57
N THR A 264 9.58 43.89 17.52
CA THR A 264 8.94 42.97 16.58
C THR A 264 7.68 42.31 17.15
N ALA A 265 7.56 42.18 18.47
CA ALA A 265 6.45 41.51 19.12
C ALA A 265 5.06 42.08 18.78
N PRO A 266 4.84 43.41 18.72
CA PRO A 266 3.54 43.96 18.32
C PRO A 266 3.13 43.57 16.90
N LEU A 267 4.09 43.54 15.96
CA LEU A 267 3.84 43.19 14.56
C LEU A 267 3.57 41.69 14.39
N VAL A 268 4.36 40.82 15.02
CA VAL A 268 4.13 39.36 15.00
C VAL A 268 2.76 39.04 15.60
N LEU A 269 2.41 39.67 16.72
CA LEU A 269 1.11 39.48 17.36
C LEU A 269 -0.04 39.97 16.46
N GLN A 270 0.12 41.11 15.80
CA GLN A 270 -0.85 41.62 14.84
C GLN A 270 -1.08 40.62 13.70
N ILE A 271 -0.01 40.09 13.10
CA ILE A 271 -0.09 39.10 12.02
C ILE A 271 -0.83 37.84 12.51
N CYS A 272 -0.41 37.27 13.65
CA CYS A 272 -1.04 36.06 14.18
C CYS A 272 -2.52 36.25 14.51
N ARG A 273 -2.91 37.45 15.00
CA ARG A 273 -4.31 37.83 15.23
C ARG A 273 -5.11 37.92 13.93
N ARG A 274 -4.55 38.47 12.86
CA ARG A 274 -5.23 38.55 11.55
C ARG A 274 -5.43 37.18 10.90
N LEU A 275 -4.54 36.25 11.17
CA LEU A 275 -4.61 34.88 10.68
C LEU A 275 -5.47 33.97 11.58
N ASP A 276 -6.18 34.55 12.57
CA ASP A 276 -7.05 33.86 13.53
C ASP A 276 -6.37 32.68 14.26
N GLY A 277 -5.05 32.67 14.38
CA GLY A 277 -4.31 31.54 14.97
C GLY A 277 -4.32 30.26 14.10
N ILE A 278 -4.73 30.32 12.83
CA ILE A 278 -4.80 29.14 11.94
C ILE A 278 -3.38 28.70 11.58
N PRO A 279 -2.93 27.47 11.95
CA PRO A 279 -1.56 27.02 11.73
C PRO A 279 -1.08 27.14 10.28
N LEU A 280 -1.84 26.61 9.31
CA LEU A 280 -1.45 26.66 7.90
C LEU A 280 -1.32 28.11 7.38
N ALA A 281 -2.20 29.00 7.83
CA ALA A 281 -2.14 30.42 7.45
C ALA A 281 -0.90 31.11 8.05
N ILE A 282 -0.53 30.77 9.29
CA ILE A 282 0.68 31.24 9.95
C ILE A 282 1.93 30.73 9.23
N GLU A 283 1.96 29.45 8.85
CA GLU A 283 3.06 28.85 8.10
C GLU A 283 3.28 29.56 6.76
N LEU A 284 2.19 29.74 6.00
CA LEU A 284 2.23 30.44 4.72
C LEU A 284 2.68 31.91 4.87
N ALA A 285 2.28 32.60 5.93
CA ALA A 285 2.69 33.98 6.20
C ALA A 285 4.14 34.10 6.66
N ALA A 286 4.59 33.23 7.57
CA ALA A 286 5.96 33.23 8.06
C ALA A 286 6.97 32.92 6.94
N ALA A 287 6.63 32.03 6.00
CA ALA A 287 7.43 31.75 4.82
C ALA A 287 7.67 33.00 3.93
N ARG A 288 6.86 34.06 4.06
CA ARG A 288 7.04 35.32 3.30
C ARG A 288 8.08 36.27 3.86
N LEU A 289 8.62 36.01 5.04
CA LEU A 289 9.71 36.81 5.59
C LEU A 289 10.98 36.72 4.72
N GLY A 290 11.14 35.71 3.87
CA GLY A 290 12.22 35.69 2.89
C GLY A 290 12.15 36.84 1.86
N ALA A 291 10.96 37.37 1.58
CA ALA A 291 10.73 38.38 0.53
C ALA A 291 10.18 39.72 1.03
N LEU A 292 9.58 39.76 2.24
CA LEU A 292 8.93 40.94 2.81
C LEU A 292 9.49 41.23 4.20
N SER A 293 9.58 42.51 4.55
CA SER A 293 9.81 42.90 5.95
C SER A 293 8.58 42.57 6.80
N LEU A 294 8.76 42.46 8.10
CA LEU A 294 7.68 42.17 9.05
C LEU A 294 6.59 43.26 9.02
N GLU A 295 6.98 44.51 8.86
CA GLU A 295 6.07 45.66 8.72
C GLU A 295 5.24 45.57 7.43
N GLN A 296 5.89 45.23 6.31
CA GLN A 296 5.23 45.06 5.02
C GLN A 296 4.24 43.89 5.06
N LEU A 297 4.62 42.79 5.72
CA LEU A 297 3.78 41.62 5.92
C LEU A 297 2.52 41.98 6.72
N ALA A 298 2.68 42.68 7.85
CA ALA A 298 1.56 43.12 8.69
C ALA A 298 0.61 44.07 7.93
N ALA A 299 1.16 45.07 7.23
CA ALA A 299 0.37 46.04 6.48
C ALA A 299 -0.45 45.41 5.34
N ARG A 300 0.14 44.50 4.57
CA ARG A 300 -0.54 43.86 3.43
C ARG A 300 -1.62 42.88 3.84
N LEU A 301 -1.44 42.15 4.93
CA LEU A 301 -2.51 41.32 5.49
C LEU A 301 -3.69 42.22 5.92
N ASP A 302 -3.42 43.33 6.61
CA ASP A 302 -4.44 44.30 7.03
C ASP A 302 -5.29 44.82 5.87
N ASP A 303 -4.67 45.19 4.74
CA ASP A 303 -5.38 45.70 3.56
C ASP A 303 -6.29 44.65 2.91
N ARG A 304 -5.83 43.39 2.82
CA ARG A 304 -6.58 42.32 2.16
C ARG A 304 -7.76 41.83 2.99
N PHE A 305 -7.59 41.70 4.31
CA PHE A 305 -8.70 41.37 5.21
C PHE A 305 -9.76 42.47 5.25
N ARG A 306 -9.38 43.76 5.10
CA ARG A 306 -10.32 44.89 4.97
C ARG A 306 -11.16 44.84 3.69
N LEU A 307 -10.59 44.36 2.58
CA LEU A 307 -11.32 44.21 1.31
C LEU A 307 -12.40 43.11 1.40
N LEU A 308 -12.09 42.00 2.08
CA LEU A 308 -13.03 40.90 2.31
C LEU A 308 -14.20 41.28 3.24
N THR A 309 -13.95 42.12 4.26
CA THR A 309 -15.00 42.56 5.20
C THR A 309 -16.00 43.56 4.61
N ARG A 310 -15.70 44.16 3.44
CA ARG A 310 -16.62 45.08 2.75
C ARG A 310 -17.64 44.39 1.84
N GLY A 311 -17.46 43.10 1.54
CA GLY A 311 -18.27 42.33 0.57
C GLY A 311 -19.57 41.72 1.09
N GLU A 312 -19.64 41.26 2.34
CA GLU A 312 -20.87 40.69 2.91
C GLU A 312 -20.97 41.05 4.40
N ARG A 313 -22.12 41.60 4.81
CA ARG A 313 -22.42 41.90 6.23
C ARG A 313 -22.76 40.60 6.96
N GLY A 314 -21.74 39.94 7.48
CA GLY A 314 -21.84 38.80 8.40
C GLY A 314 -20.43 38.45 8.88
N ALA A 315 -20.25 38.15 10.17
CA ALA A 315 -18.94 37.89 10.78
C ALA A 315 -18.05 36.94 9.96
N PRO A 316 -16.71 37.11 9.95
CA PRO A 316 -15.82 36.30 9.12
C PRO A 316 -15.98 34.81 9.47
N THR A 317 -16.37 34.01 8.48
CA THR A 317 -16.32 32.56 8.62
C THR A 317 -14.85 32.15 8.53
N ARG A 318 -14.34 31.35 9.48
CA ARG A 318 -12.91 30.96 9.54
C ARG A 318 -12.39 30.27 8.26
N HIS A 319 -13.29 29.74 7.42
CA HIS A 319 -12.96 29.23 6.08
C HIS A 319 -12.54 30.36 5.13
N GLN A 320 -13.13 31.56 5.26
CA GLN A 320 -12.68 32.77 4.57
C GLN A 320 -11.27 33.16 5.01
N THR A 321 -10.89 32.99 6.28
CA THR A 321 -9.53 33.33 6.75
C THR A 321 -8.46 32.45 6.11
N LEU A 322 -8.66 31.12 6.05
CA LEU A 322 -7.72 30.22 5.38
C LEU A 322 -7.71 30.45 3.87
N ARG A 323 -8.88 30.57 3.24
CA ARG A 323 -8.98 30.85 1.81
C ARG A 323 -8.32 32.19 1.46
N ALA A 324 -8.53 33.22 2.26
CA ALA A 324 -7.87 34.51 2.09
C ALA A 324 -6.34 34.42 2.25
N ALA A 325 -5.84 33.61 3.19
CA ALA A 325 -4.42 33.37 3.36
C ALA A 325 -3.82 32.59 2.17
N LEU A 326 -4.55 31.61 1.63
CA LEU A 326 -4.20 30.88 0.41
C LEU A 326 -4.22 31.80 -0.82
N ASP A 327 -5.31 32.54 -1.04
CA ASP A 327 -5.45 33.52 -2.12
C ASP A 327 -4.30 34.53 -2.06
N TRP A 328 -3.98 35.03 -0.86
CA TRP A 328 -2.88 35.97 -0.67
C TRP A 328 -1.51 35.37 -0.96
N SER A 329 -1.25 34.19 -0.42
CA SER A 329 0.01 33.49 -0.64
C SER A 329 0.17 33.11 -2.11
N TYR A 330 -0.93 32.72 -2.76
CA TYR A 330 -1.00 32.42 -4.18
C TYR A 330 -0.73 33.68 -5.03
N ASP A 331 -1.33 34.82 -4.67
CA ASP A 331 -1.08 36.10 -5.35
C ASP A 331 0.34 36.65 -5.15
N LEU A 332 1.09 36.13 -4.18
CA LEU A 332 2.51 36.44 -4.02
C LEU A 332 3.42 35.46 -4.75
N LEU A 333 2.88 34.39 -5.34
CA LEU A 333 3.65 33.51 -6.21
C LEU A 333 3.93 34.22 -7.54
N ALA A 334 5.12 34.01 -8.07
CA ALA A 334 5.46 34.39 -9.43
C ALA A 334 4.62 33.57 -10.43
N ASP A 335 4.46 34.06 -11.66
CA ASP A 335 3.64 33.37 -12.67
C ASP A 335 4.05 31.90 -12.90
N PRO A 336 5.36 31.53 -12.97
CA PRO A 336 5.76 30.13 -13.11
C PRO A 336 5.36 29.26 -11.90
N GLU A 337 5.41 29.82 -10.69
CA GLU A 337 5.03 29.13 -9.45
C GLU A 337 3.52 28.88 -9.38
N ARG A 338 2.70 29.87 -9.78
CA ARG A 338 1.24 29.72 -9.87
C ARG A 338 0.84 28.68 -10.90
N THR A 339 1.50 28.69 -12.05
CA THR A 339 1.32 27.71 -13.12
C THR A 339 1.71 26.32 -12.65
N LEU A 340 2.90 26.14 -12.06
CA LEU A 340 3.31 24.82 -11.57
C LEU A 340 2.36 24.32 -10.47
N LEU A 341 2.06 25.14 -9.47
CA LEU A 341 1.20 24.74 -8.34
C LEU A 341 -0.17 24.25 -8.81
N ARG A 342 -0.85 24.97 -9.71
CA ARG A 342 -2.15 24.51 -10.25
C ARG A 342 -2.00 23.23 -11.04
N ARG A 343 -0.91 23.08 -11.82
CA ARG A 343 -0.70 21.91 -12.68
C ARG A 343 -0.38 20.64 -11.88
N LEU A 344 0.31 20.76 -10.75
CA LEU A 344 0.60 19.63 -9.84
C LEU A 344 -0.66 19.00 -9.23
N ALA A 345 -1.80 19.70 -9.23
CA ALA A 345 -3.07 19.17 -8.72
C ALA A 345 -3.62 17.97 -9.53
N VAL A 346 -3.04 17.68 -10.70
CA VAL A 346 -3.40 16.51 -11.51
C VAL A 346 -2.95 15.18 -10.89
N PHE A 347 -1.90 15.19 -10.07
CA PHE A 347 -1.42 13.99 -9.38
C PHE A 347 -2.35 13.61 -8.23
N ALA A 348 -2.72 12.33 -8.17
CA ALA A 348 -3.57 11.78 -7.12
C ALA A 348 -2.77 11.41 -5.87
N GLY A 349 -1.51 10.99 -6.04
CA GLY A 349 -0.55 10.73 -4.98
C GLY A 349 0.67 11.65 -5.05
N GLY A 350 1.73 11.27 -4.33
CA GLY A 350 3.02 11.96 -4.48
C GLY A 350 3.64 11.74 -5.87
N PHE A 351 4.62 12.54 -6.23
CA PHE A 351 5.28 12.52 -7.54
C PHE A 351 6.79 12.79 -7.40
N ASP A 352 7.59 12.28 -8.33
CA ASP A 352 9.01 12.62 -8.44
C ASP A 352 9.21 13.83 -9.39
N VAL A 353 10.45 14.31 -9.49
CA VAL A 353 10.79 15.47 -10.35
C VAL A 353 10.51 15.15 -11.83
N GLU A 354 10.86 13.94 -12.28
CA GLU A 354 10.68 13.49 -13.66
C GLU A 354 9.20 13.52 -14.07
N ALA A 355 8.31 13.03 -13.20
CA ALA A 355 6.86 13.10 -13.40
C ALA A 355 6.37 14.55 -13.45
N ALA A 356 6.83 15.40 -12.52
CA ALA A 356 6.45 16.81 -12.50
C ALA A 356 6.87 17.52 -13.80
N GLU A 357 8.08 17.30 -14.27
CA GLU A 357 8.60 17.86 -15.53
C GLU A 357 7.77 17.40 -16.73
N ALA A 358 7.60 16.09 -16.90
CA ALA A 358 6.92 15.52 -18.04
C ALA A 358 5.43 15.91 -18.13
N VAL A 359 4.76 16.05 -16.99
CA VAL A 359 3.32 16.33 -16.94
C VAL A 359 3.04 17.83 -16.95
N THR A 360 3.87 18.66 -16.31
CA THR A 360 3.55 20.07 -16.08
C THR A 360 4.28 21.07 -16.96
N ALA A 361 5.40 20.71 -17.60
CA ALA A 361 6.15 21.63 -18.47
C ALA A 361 5.49 21.84 -19.84
N ASP A 362 5.72 22.99 -20.49
CA ASP A 362 5.11 23.34 -21.78
C ASP A 362 5.95 22.94 -23.01
N ASP A 363 7.22 22.61 -22.81
CA ASP A 363 8.20 22.31 -23.85
C ASP A 363 8.55 20.82 -23.94
N LEU A 364 8.30 20.05 -22.88
CA LEU A 364 8.27 18.59 -22.93
C LEU A 364 6.89 18.13 -23.42
N ALA A 365 6.85 17.66 -24.67
CA ALA A 365 5.84 16.66 -25.01
C ALA A 365 6.28 15.35 -24.36
N VAL A 366 5.40 14.73 -23.55
CA VAL A 366 5.56 13.29 -23.29
C VAL A 366 5.67 12.64 -24.67
N PRO A 367 6.73 11.86 -24.97
CA PRO A 367 6.84 11.22 -26.28
C PRO A 367 5.53 10.50 -26.56
N ALA A 368 4.81 10.93 -27.61
CA ALA A 368 3.64 10.19 -28.07
C ALA A 368 4.12 8.75 -28.25
N ALA A 369 3.40 7.80 -27.65
CA ALA A 369 3.80 6.40 -27.61
C ALA A 369 3.69 5.76 -29.01
N GLU A 370 4.56 6.17 -29.92
CA GLU A 370 4.84 5.49 -31.18
C GLU A 370 5.41 4.11 -30.83
N ALA A 371 4.82 3.08 -31.43
CA ALA A 371 5.20 1.71 -31.24
C ALA A 371 6.71 1.55 -31.49
N ALA A 372 7.45 1.25 -30.44
CA ALA A 372 8.84 0.82 -30.56
C ALA A 372 8.84 -0.47 -31.40
N THR A 373 9.21 -0.36 -32.67
CA THR A 373 9.49 -1.54 -33.49
C THR A 373 10.81 -2.16 -33.02
N ALA A 374 10.91 -3.49 -33.14
CA ALA A 374 11.96 -4.31 -32.56
C ALA A 374 13.40 -4.02 -33.04
N ASP A 375 13.59 -3.14 -34.03
CA ASP A 375 14.88 -2.71 -34.53
C ASP A 375 15.08 -1.21 -34.23
N GLY A 376 15.81 -0.90 -33.16
CA GLY A 376 16.04 0.46 -32.63
C GLY A 376 16.76 1.43 -33.58
N ARG A 377 16.15 1.76 -34.72
CA ARG A 377 16.56 2.85 -35.61
C ARG A 377 15.55 3.99 -35.49
N ALA A 378 16.03 5.12 -35.00
CA ALA A 378 15.33 6.39 -35.07
C ALA A 378 15.01 6.72 -36.54
N VAL A 379 13.73 6.80 -36.87
CA VAL A 379 13.26 7.41 -38.12
C VAL A 379 13.30 8.92 -37.92
N PRO A 380 13.95 9.71 -38.80
CA PRO A 380 13.94 11.16 -38.65
C PRO A 380 12.53 11.69 -38.92
N ALA A 381 12.07 12.58 -38.04
CA ALA A 381 10.76 13.24 -38.12
C ALA A 381 10.54 13.90 -39.50
N PRO A 382 9.32 13.87 -40.06
CA PRO A 382 9.00 14.66 -41.24
C PRO A 382 9.06 16.15 -40.88
N ALA A 383 9.82 16.91 -41.67
CA ALA A 383 9.84 18.37 -41.57
C ALA A 383 8.47 18.91 -41.99
N ASN A 384 7.69 19.41 -41.02
CA ASN A 384 6.49 20.18 -41.31
C ASN A 384 6.89 21.60 -41.70
N GLU A 385 7.09 21.80 -43.00
CA GLU A 385 6.97 23.12 -43.63
C GLU A 385 5.48 23.42 -43.85
N ASN A 386 5.06 24.60 -43.38
CA ASN A 386 3.79 25.34 -43.61
C ASN A 386 2.78 25.37 -42.45
N GLY A 387 2.61 26.59 -41.91
CA GLY A 387 1.51 26.93 -41.01
C GLY A 387 1.63 28.35 -40.46
N ALA A 388 1.32 29.32 -41.31
CA ALA A 388 1.41 30.75 -41.04
C ALA A 388 0.62 31.22 -39.80
N ALA A 389 1.11 32.34 -39.25
CA ALA A 389 0.60 33.06 -38.09
C ALA A 389 -0.92 33.25 -38.06
N ALA A 390 -1.55 32.72 -37.01
CA ALA A 390 -2.76 33.29 -36.45
C ALA A 390 -2.37 34.11 -35.21
N ALA A 391 -2.23 35.43 -35.39
CA ALA A 391 -2.04 36.37 -34.30
C ALA A 391 -3.34 36.46 -33.48
N GLY A 392 -3.37 35.80 -32.33
CA GLY A 392 -4.46 35.87 -31.36
C GLY A 392 -3.99 35.32 -30.00
N ALA A 393 -3.63 36.24 -29.10
CA ALA A 393 -3.26 36.04 -27.70
C ALA A 393 -2.17 34.98 -27.39
N THR A 394 -0.93 35.44 -27.27
CA THR A 394 0.17 34.69 -26.63
C THR A 394 -0.20 34.41 -25.16
N PRO A 395 -0.16 33.16 -24.66
CA PRO A 395 -0.37 32.91 -23.24
C PRO A 395 0.88 33.32 -22.47
N THR A 396 0.71 34.22 -21.50
CA THR A 396 1.72 34.59 -20.49
C THR A 396 1.97 33.40 -19.56
N GLY A 397 3.24 33.01 -19.35
CA GLY A 397 3.64 32.02 -18.33
C GLY A 397 4.03 30.63 -18.83
N ARG A 398 4.86 30.53 -19.87
CA ARG A 398 5.47 29.27 -20.32
C ARG A 398 6.41 28.72 -19.25
N LEU A 399 6.21 27.48 -18.81
CA LEU A 399 7.04 26.77 -17.84
C LEU A 399 7.93 25.77 -18.57
N ALA A 400 9.25 26.02 -18.61
CA ALA A 400 10.19 25.08 -19.22
C ALA A 400 10.52 23.94 -18.25
N ALA A 401 10.78 22.74 -18.78
CA ALA A 401 11.12 21.58 -17.97
C ALA A 401 12.30 21.81 -17.02
N ALA A 402 13.36 22.47 -17.52
CA ALA A 402 14.55 22.78 -16.73
C ALA A 402 14.26 23.68 -15.52
N ASP A 403 13.18 24.46 -15.56
CA ASP A 403 12.81 25.37 -14.47
C ASP A 403 11.94 24.68 -13.41
N VAL A 404 11.38 23.49 -13.69
CA VAL A 404 10.39 22.85 -12.80
C VAL A 404 10.99 22.52 -11.43
N LEU A 405 12.22 22.01 -11.38
CA LEU A 405 12.89 21.69 -10.12
C LEU A 405 13.15 22.94 -9.27
N ASP A 406 13.59 24.03 -9.90
CA ASP A 406 13.82 25.31 -9.21
C ASP A 406 12.50 25.88 -8.67
N VAL A 407 11.44 25.82 -9.47
CA VAL A 407 10.09 26.27 -9.06
C VAL A 407 9.51 25.35 -7.97
N LEU A 408 9.73 24.03 -8.03
CA LEU A 408 9.35 23.09 -6.95
C LEU A 408 10.06 23.46 -5.65
N THR A 409 11.36 23.76 -5.72
CA THR A 409 12.16 24.17 -4.56
C THR A 409 11.57 25.44 -3.93
N HIS A 410 11.22 26.44 -4.73
CA HIS A 410 10.54 27.64 -4.24
C HIS A 410 9.15 27.34 -3.64
N LEU A 411 8.38 26.42 -4.22
CA LEU A 411 7.08 26.02 -3.68
C LEU A 411 7.21 25.26 -2.35
N VAL A 412 8.28 24.50 -2.17
CA VAL A 412 8.63 23.85 -0.88
C VAL A 412 9.01 24.90 0.16
N GLU A 413 9.89 25.84 -0.18
CA GLU A 413 10.25 26.96 0.71
C GLU A 413 9.02 27.79 1.11
N LYS A 414 8.06 27.96 0.19
CA LYS A 414 6.80 28.68 0.41
C LYS A 414 5.69 27.81 1.01
N SER A 415 6.01 26.57 1.40
CA SER A 415 5.11 25.62 2.09
C SER A 415 3.84 25.23 1.32
N PHE A 416 3.86 25.36 -0.02
CA PHE A 416 2.78 24.85 -0.87
C PHE A 416 2.96 23.38 -1.24
N VAL A 417 4.21 22.90 -1.30
CA VAL A 417 4.58 21.52 -1.61
C VAL A 417 5.44 20.97 -0.47
N LEU A 418 5.31 19.68 -0.18
CA LEU A 418 6.16 18.96 0.77
C LEU A 418 7.13 18.05 0.02
N PHE A 419 8.35 17.86 0.53
CA PHE A 419 9.35 16.96 -0.05
C PHE A 419 9.82 15.92 0.98
N ASP A 420 9.70 14.64 0.64
CA ASP A 420 10.22 13.51 1.42
C ASP A 420 11.61 13.13 0.90
N GLU A 421 12.66 13.48 1.66
CA GLU A 421 14.06 13.24 1.27
C GLU A 421 14.43 11.76 1.17
N GLU A 422 13.81 10.87 1.96
CA GLU A 422 14.15 9.43 1.91
C GLU A 422 13.56 8.76 0.69
N ARG A 423 12.35 9.18 0.30
CA ARG A 423 11.67 8.64 -0.88
C ARG A 423 12.01 9.42 -2.15
N GLY A 424 12.56 10.62 -2.02
CA GLY A 424 12.81 11.54 -3.13
C GLY A 424 11.53 12.00 -3.81
N ARG A 425 10.42 12.16 -3.07
CA ARG A 425 9.09 12.45 -3.63
C ARG A 425 8.45 13.69 -3.03
N TYR A 426 7.69 14.39 -3.86
CA TYR A 426 6.91 15.57 -3.50
C TYR A 426 5.46 15.20 -3.25
N THR A 427 4.77 15.98 -2.42
CA THR A 427 3.35 15.79 -2.12
C THR A 427 2.67 17.13 -1.88
N LEU A 428 1.44 17.29 -2.36
CA LEU A 428 0.58 18.42 -2.03
C LEU A 428 -0.24 18.10 -0.79
N LEU A 429 -0.29 19.02 0.17
CA LEU A 429 -1.28 18.95 1.25
C LEU A 429 -2.68 19.00 0.63
N GLU A 430 -3.61 18.16 1.10
CA GLU A 430 -4.94 18.04 0.50
C GLU A 430 -5.66 19.39 0.34
N THR A 431 -5.61 20.25 1.36
CA THR A 431 -6.25 21.57 1.29
C THR A 431 -5.63 22.45 0.20
N VAL A 432 -4.32 22.33 -0.03
CA VAL A 432 -3.63 23.02 -1.12
C VAL A 432 -3.95 22.36 -2.46
N ARG A 433 -4.03 21.02 -2.52
CA ARG A 433 -4.39 20.27 -3.73
C ARG A 433 -5.78 20.65 -4.23
N LEU A 434 -6.78 20.68 -3.36
CA LEU A 434 -8.15 21.10 -3.70
C LEU A 434 -8.18 22.56 -4.19
N TYR A 435 -7.48 23.46 -3.48
CA TYR A 435 -7.35 24.85 -3.90
C TYR A 435 -6.68 24.99 -5.28
N ALA A 436 -5.57 24.29 -5.50
CA ALA A 436 -4.86 24.26 -6.77
C ALA A 436 -5.70 23.63 -7.89
N GLN A 437 -6.54 22.64 -7.58
CA GLN A 437 -7.47 22.02 -8.53
C GLN A 437 -8.55 23.01 -8.98
N GLU A 438 -9.10 23.84 -8.09
CA GLU A 438 -10.03 24.91 -8.48
C GLU A 438 -9.38 25.87 -9.50
N HIS A 439 -8.12 26.25 -9.26
CA HIS A 439 -7.35 27.10 -10.19
C HIS A 439 -7.01 26.39 -11.51
N LEU A 440 -6.80 25.08 -11.48
CA LEU A 440 -6.58 24.27 -12.69
C LEU A 440 -7.84 24.19 -13.56
N VAL A 441 -9.01 23.99 -12.94
CA VAL A 441 -10.29 24.00 -13.64
C VAL A 441 -10.55 25.39 -14.22
N ALA A 442 -10.31 26.44 -13.42
CA ALA A 442 -10.49 27.83 -13.85
C ALA A 442 -9.53 28.24 -14.99
N SER A 443 -8.34 27.64 -15.09
CA SER A 443 -7.42 27.90 -16.20
C SER A 443 -7.83 27.22 -17.50
N GLY A 444 -8.73 26.23 -17.45
CA GLY A 444 -9.16 25.43 -18.60
C GLY A 444 -8.15 24.37 -19.05
N GLU A 445 -7.03 24.21 -18.34
CA GLU A 445 -5.94 23.28 -18.72
C GLU A 445 -6.17 21.85 -18.21
N GLU A 446 -7.18 21.61 -17.36
CA GLU A 446 -7.40 20.34 -16.66
C GLU A 446 -7.38 19.13 -17.61
N ARG A 447 -8.16 19.19 -18.70
CA ARG A 447 -8.26 18.08 -19.64
C ARG A 447 -6.91 17.72 -20.26
N GLY A 448 -6.20 18.72 -20.77
CA GLY A 448 -4.88 18.51 -21.38
C GLY A 448 -3.82 18.02 -20.39
N LEU A 449 -3.91 18.42 -19.12
CA LEU A 449 -3.03 17.90 -18.08
C LEU A 449 -3.35 16.46 -17.68
N ARG A 450 -4.63 16.12 -17.52
CA ARG A 450 -5.01 14.73 -17.24
C ARG A 450 -4.63 13.80 -18.39
N ASP A 451 -4.71 14.28 -19.63
CA ASP A 451 -4.19 13.55 -20.80
C ASP A 451 -2.67 13.36 -20.71
N ARG A 452 -1.89 14.42 -20.42
CA ARG A 452 -0.43 14.30 -20.21
C ARG A 452 -0.06 13.37 -19.05
N HIS A 453 -0.79 13.44 -17.93
CA HIS A 453 -0.58 12.57 -16.78
C HIS A 453 -0.84 11.10 -17.12
N ARG A 454 -1.91 10.81 -17.87
CA ARG A 454 -2.20 9.48 -18.39
C ARG A 454 -1.09 9.00 -19.33
N ASP A 455 -0.64 9.86 -20.24
CA ASP A 455 0.38 9.51 -21.22
C ASP A 455 1.74 9.29 -20.56
N TYR A 456 2.09 10.06 -19.53
CA TYR A 456 3.25 9.81 -18.68
C TYR A 456 3.12 8.47 -17.93
N SER A 457 1.94 8.19 -17.36
CA SER A 457 1.69 6.91 -16.68
C SER A 457 1.84 5.72 -17.64
N LEU A 458 1.38 5.86 -18.88
CA LEU A 458 1.62 4.89 -19.96
C LEU A 458 3.11 4.74 -20.27
N HIS A 459 3.84 5.86 -20.38
CA HIS A 459 5.28 5.82 -20.61
C HIS A 459 6.02 5.08 -19.48
N LEU A 460 5.68 5.39 -18.23
CA LEU A 460 6.24 4.75 -17.04
C LEU A 460 5.96 3.23 -17.04
N ALA A 461 4.71 2.83 -17.30
CA ALA A 461 4.33 1.42 -17.38
C ALA A 461 5.05 0.70 -18.53
N GLY A 462 5.16 1.36 -19.69
CA GLY A 462 5.87 0.82 -20.87
C GLY A 462 7.37 0.67 -20.67
N ALA A 463 8.01 1.56 -19.90
CA ALA A 463 9.41 1.42 -19.51
C ALA A 463 9.61 0.29 -18.49
N ALA A 464 8.66 0.13 -17.57
CA ALA A 464 8.71 -0.91 -16.54
C ALA A 464 8.48 -2.32 -17.08
N ASP A 465 7.50 -2.52 -17.97
CA ASP A 465 7.07 -3.83 -18.48
C ASP A 465 8.23 -4.77 -18.90
N PRO A 466 9.16 -4.37 -19.81
CA PRO A 466 10.28 -5.22 -20.19
C PRO A 466 11.33 -5.38 -19.08
N ALA A 467 11.39 -4.46 -18.11
CA ALA A 467 12.34 -4.49 -17.00
C ALA A 467 11.89 -5.40 -15.85
N LEU A 468 10.59 -5.69 -15.72
CA LEU A 468 10.05 -6.61 -14.71
C LEU A 468 10.48 -8.08 -14.90
N GLY A 469 11.11 -8.41 -16.03
CA GLY A 469 11.73 -9.72 -16.29
C GLY A 469 13.25 -9.69 -16.42
N ARG A 470 13.90 -8.63 -15.94
CA ARG A 470 15.36 -8.42 -16.06
C ARG A 470 15.98 -8.13 -14.68
N PRO A 471 17.32 -8.21 -14.54
CA PRO A 471 18.01 -7.73 -13.35
C PRO A 471 17.61 -6.29 -13.01
N GLY A 472 17.37 -6.00 -11.73
CA GLY A 472 16.92 -4.68 -11.27
C GLY A 472 15.39 -4.49 -11.21
N GLN A 473 14.60 -5.56 -11.41
CA GLN A 473 13.13 -5.51 -11.32
C GLN A 473 12.58 -4.95 -9.99
N GLU A 474 13.29 -5.09 -8.87
CA GLU A 474 12.85 -4.57 -7.55
C GLU A 474 12.62 -3.05 -7.58
N THR A 475 13.55 -2.30 -8.17
CA THR A 475 13.46 -0.84 -8.30
C THR A 475 12.23 -0.43 -9.09
N TRP A 476 11.90 -1.16 -10.16
CA TRP A 476 10.71 -0.90 -10.97
C TRP A 476 9.42 -1.26 -10.24
N LEU A 477 9.39 -2.39 -9.52
CA LEU A 477 8.25 -2.78 -8.70
C LEU A 477 7.95 -1.75 -7.60
N ASP A 478 9.00 -1.23 -6.95
CA ASP A 478 8.85 -0.22 -5.91
C ASP A 478 8.46 1.16 -6.48
N ARG A 479 8.98 1.51 -7.66
CA ARG A 479 8.56 2.73 -8.38
C ARG A 479 7.07 2.67 -8.75
N LEU A 480 6.62 1.58 -9.38
CA LEU A 480 5.20 1.40 -9.72
C LEU A 480 4.31 1.37 -8.46
N ALA A 481 4.79 0.81 -7.35
CA ALA A 481 4.07 0.83 -6.08
C ALA A 481 3.93 2.25 -5.49
N ALA A 482 4.96 3.09 -5.61
CA ALA A 482 4.89 4.48 -5.19
C ALA A 482 3.93 5.32 -6.07
N ASP A 483 3.82 4.98 -7.35
CA ASP A 483 2.92 5.62 -8.32
C ASP A 483 1.53 4.97 -8.45
N HIS A 484 1.21 3.96 -7.63
CA HIS A 484 -0.01 3.16 -7.81
C HIS A 484 -1.31 3.99 -7.80
N ASP A 485 -1.39 5.03 -6.95
CA ASP A 485 -2.54 5.94 -6.94
C ASP A 485 -2.61 6.84 -8.20
N ASN A 486 -1.47 7.23 -8.76
CA ASN A 486 -1.40 7.95 -10.03
C ASN A 486 -1.79 7.03 -11.21
N LEU A 487 -1.33 5.78 -11.21
CA LEU A 487 -1.70 4.76 -12.21
C LEU A 487 -3.22 4.49 -12.21
N ARG A 488 -3.84 4.38 -11.03
CA ARG A 488 -5.30 4.29 -10.89
C ARG A 488 -6.00 5.50 -11.48
N ALA A 489 -5.53 6.72 -11.17
CA ALA A 489 -6.11 7.95 -11.68
C ALA A 489 -6.00 8.04 -13.21
N ALA A 490 -4.91 7.55 -13.80
CA ALA A 490 -4.72 7.48 -15.24
C ALA A 490 -5.67 6.47 -15.92
N LEU A 491 -5.87 5.28 -15.31
CA LEU A 491 -6.82 4.27 -15.80
C LEU A 491 -8.27 4.77 -15.72
N ALA A 492 -8.64 5.38 -14.59
CA ALA A 492 -9.95 6.02 -14.40
C ALA A 492 -10.18 7.11 -15.46
N TRP A 493 -9.19 7.99 -15.66
CA TRP A 493 -9.29 9.04 -16.67
C TRP A 493 -9.44 8.47 -18.09
N SER A 494 -8.74 7.38 -18.42
CA SER A 494 -8.87 6.71 -19.72
C SER A 494 -10.30 6.20 -19.98
N LEU A 495 -10.96 5.66 -18.95
CA LEU A 495 -12.37 5.26 -19.03
C LEU A 495 -13.33 6.46 -19.12
N GLU A 496 -13.06 7.53 -18.35
CA GLU A 496 -13.88 8.76 -18.33
C GLU A 496 -13.77 9.54 -19.65
N SER A 497 -12.56 9.66 -20.20
CA SER A 497 -12.29 10.41 -21.44
C SER A 497 -12.62 9.64 -22.71
N GLY A 498 -12.92 8.34 -22.60
CA GLY A 498 -13.13 7.44 -23.74
C GLY A 498 -11.84 7.01 -24.45
N ALA A 499 -10.66 7.29 -23.88
CA ALA A 499 -9.36 6.88 -24.44
C ALA A 499 -9.08 5.39 -24.14
N ILE A 500 -9.99 4.51 -24.57
CA ILE A 500 -9.98 3.09 -24.20
C ILE A 500 -8.72 2.37 -24.70
N GLU A 501 -8.22 2.69 -25.89
CA GLU A 501 -6.98 2.12 -26.41
C GLU A 501 -5.78 2.42 -25.51
N VAL A 502 -5.66 3.66 -25.03
CA VAL A 502 -4.59 4.06 -24.11
C VAL A 502 -4.74 3.33 -22.77
N GLY A 503 -5.97 3.25 -22.26
CA GLY A 503 -6.27 2.49 -21.04
C GLY A 503 -5.90 1.01 -21.17
N LEU A 504 -6.23 0.36 -22.29
CA LEU A 504 -5.87 -1.04 -22.57
C LEU A 504 -4.36 -1.26 -22.62
N ARG A 505 -3.61 -0.35 -23.28
CA ARG A 505 -2.14 -0.40 -23.28
C ARG A 505 -1.58 -0.28 -21.87
N LEU A 506 -2.04 0.71 -21.11
CA LEU A 506 -1.59 0.94 -19.74
C LEU A 506 -1.87 -0.26 -18.85
N ALA A 507 -3.11 -0.76 -18.81
CA ALA A 507 -3.47 -1.94 -18.02
C ALA A 507 -2.73 -3.20 -18.47
N GLY A 508 -2.57 -3.38 -19.79
CA GLY A 508 -1.80 -4.46 -20.41
C GLY A 508 -0.29 -4.40 -20.18
N GLN A 509 0.26 -3.28 -19.68
CA GLN A 509 1.65 -3.17 -19.23
C GLN A 509 1.78 -3.33 -17.70
N LEU A 510 0.69 -3.08 -16.96
CA LEU A 510 0.66 -3.20 -15.50
C LEU A 510 0.29 -4.60 -14.99
N TRP A 511 -0.25 -5.49 -15.83
CA TRP A 511 -0.75 -6.78 -15.34
C TRP A 511 0.32 -7.62 -14.63
N ARG A 512 1.57 -7.64 -15.11
CA ARG A 512 2.67 -8.36 -14.47
C ARG A 512 3.06 -7.73 -13.13
N TYR A 513 2.97 -6.41 -13.00
CA TYR A 513 3.13 -5.73 -11.72
C TYR A 513 2.03 -6.15 -10.73
N TRP A 514 0.76 -6.18 -11.16
CA TRP A 514 -0.35 -6.64 -10.33
C TRP A 514 -0.23 -8.13 -9.96
N GLU A 515 0.25 -8.98 -10.86
CA GLU A 515 0.56 -10.38 -10.58
C GLU A 515 1.56 -10.48 -9.42
N ILE A 516 2.72 -9.84 -9.55
CA ILE A 516 3.84 -9.95 -8.61
C ILE A 516 3.45 -9.34 -7.24
N ARG A 517 2.87 -8.13 -7.23
CA ARG A 517 2.51 -7.43 -5.98
C ARG A 517 1.16 -7.86 -5.40
N GLY A 518 0.45 -8.79 -6.03
CA GLY A 518 -0.77 -9.41 -5.50
C GLY A 518 -2.05 -8.57 -5.68
N HIS A 519 -2.08 -7.57 -6.56
CA HIS A 519 -3.24 -6.73 -6.83
C HIS A 519 -4.23 -7.38 -7.83
N TRP A 520 -4.53 -8.67 -7.67
CA TRP A 520 -5.21 -9.48 -8.71
C TRP A 520 -6.65 -9.07 -8.98
N ARG A 521 -7.44 -8.75 -7.94
CA ARG A 521 -8.84 -8.31 -8.11
C ARG A 521 -8.92 -6.97 -8.82
N GLU A 522 -8.11 -6.03 -8.36
CA GLU A 522 -8.02 -4.70 -8.96
C GLU A 522 -7.56 -4.79 -10.41
N GLY A 523 -6.49 -5.53 -10.68
CA GLY A 523 -5.95 -5.70 -12.03
C GLY A 523 -6.97 -6.33 -12.97
N ARG A 524 -7.65 -7.40 -12.54
CA ARG A 524 -8.73 -8.01 -13.31
C ARG A 524 -9.87 -7.03 -13.58
N ALA A 525 -10.32 -6.28 -12.58
CA ALA A 525 -11.42 -5.34 -12.73
C ALA A 525 -11.12 -4.24 -13.75
N TRP A 526 -9.91 -3.67 -13.72
CA TRP A 526 -9.49 -2.69 -14.72
C TRP A 526 -9.42 -3.29 -16.13
N LEU A 527 -8.80 -4.46 -16.26
CA LEU A 527 -8.64 -5.15 -17.55
C LEU A 527 -10.00 -5.50 -18.17
N GLU A 528 -10.92 -6.10 -17.40
CA GLU A 528 -12.26 -6.45 -17.87
C GLU A 528 -13.07 -5.20 -18.22
N ALA A 529 -13.07 -4.16 -17.38
CA ALA A 529 -13.80 -2.92 -17.67
C ALA A 529 -13.33 -2.22 -18.96
N LEU A 530 -12.04 -2.27 -19.26
CA LEU A 530 -11.46 -1.73 -20.48
C LEU A 530 -11.76 -2.61 -21.70
N LEU A 531 -11.65 -3.94 -21.56
CA LEU A 531 -11.97 -4.90 -22.64
C LEU A 531 -13.44 -4.83 -23.04
N ASP A 532 -14.36 -4.71 -22.07
CA ASP A 532 -15.80 -4.62 -22.32
C ASP A 532 -16.19 -3.36 -23.10
N ARG A 533 -15.47 -2.24 -22.89
CA ARG A 533 -15.64 -0.99 -23.66
C ARG A 533 -14.80 -0.94 -24.93
N GLY A 534 -13.86 -1.85 -25.10
CA GLY A 534 -12.85 -1.86 -26.15
C GLY A 534 -13.21 -2.65 -27.40
N GLY A 535 -14.49 -2.96 -27.63
CA GLY A 535 -14.91 -3.86 -28.73
C GLY A 535 -14.39 -3.49 -30.12
N GLU A 536 -14.16 -2.21 -30.41
CA GLU A 536 -13.65 -1.69 -31.69
C GLU A 536 -12.12 -1.44 -31.72
N THR A 537 -11.41 -1.69 -30.62
CA THR A 537 -9.97 -1.40 -30.50
C THR A 537 -9.09 -2.40 -31.25
N SER A 538 -7.89 -1.97 -31.65
CA SER A 538 -6.96 -2.81 -32.41
C SER A 538 -6.53 -4.06 -31.63
N ALA A 539 -6.23 -5.14 -32.37
CA ALA A 539 -5.77 -6.39 -31.79
C ALA A 539 -4.48 -6.22 -30.95
N GLU A 540 -3.60 -5.30 -31.36
CA GLU A 540 -2.32 -5.01 -30.70
C GLU A 540 -2.51 -4.54 -29.25
N MET A 541 -3.54 -3.71 -29.01
CA MET A 541 -3.82 -3.18 -27.67
C MET A 541 -4.55 -4.19 -26.79
N ARG A 542 -5.30 -5.13 -27.41
CA ARG A 542 -6.11 -6.11 -26.70
C ARG A 542 -5.31 -7.31 -26.21
N VAL A 543 -4.31 -7.78 -26.96
CA VAL A 543 -3.56 -9.00 -26.63
C VAL A 543 -2.94 -8.96 -25.22
N PRO A 544 -2.18 -7.93 -24.82
CA PRO A 544 -1.60 -7.88 -23.46
C PRO A 544 -2.68 -7.83 -22.36
N ALA A 545 -3.78 -7.11 -22.62
CA ALA A 545 -4.88 -7.00 -21.67
C ALA A 545 -5.63 -8.33 -21.50
N LEU A 546 -5.90 -9.04 -22.61
CA LEU A 546 -6.50 -10.37 -22.62
C LEU A 546 -5.60 -11.39 -21.90
N ASN A 547 -4.28 -11.31 -22.06
CA ASN A 547 -3.32 -12.16 -21.36
C ASN A 547 -3.42 -11.99 -19.84
N GLY A 548 -3.35 -10.75 -19.35
CA GLY A 548 -3.50 -10.45 -17.93
C GLY A 548 -4.86 -10.88 -17.38
N ALA A 549 -5.95 -10.61 -18.10
CA ALA A 549 -7.30 -10.98 -17.69
C ALA A 549 -7.48 -12.52 -17.66
N ALA A 550 -6.95 -13.24 -18.65
CA ALA A 550 -6.96 -14.69 -18.69
C ALA A 550 -6.21 -15.28 -17.49
N PHE A 551 -5.00 -14.76 -17.21
CA PHE A 551 -4.22 -15.16 -16.04
C PHE A 551 -5.04 -15.02 -14.76
N PHE A 552 -5.57 -13.82 -14.47
CA PHE A 552 -6.34 -13.61 -13.23
C PHE A 552 -7.60 -14.46 -13.16
N ALA A 553 -8.31 -14.64 -14.27
CA ALA A 553 -9.49 -15.51 -14.34
C ALA A 553 -9.16 -16.96 -13.96
N PHE A 554 -8.07 -17.53 -14.51
CA PHE A 554 -7.64 -18.88 -14.18
C PHE A 554 -7.33 -19.06 -12.70
N PHE A 555 -6.50 -18.18 -12.15
CA PHE A 555 -6.07 -18.32 -10.76
C PHE A 555 -7.19 -18.02 -9.77
N GLN A 556 -8.16 -17.18 -10.13
CA GLN A 556 -9.37 -16.94 -9.33
C GLN A 556 -10.46 -18.02 -9.50
N GLY A 557 -10.22 -19.05 -10.32
CA GLY A 557 -11.10 -20.21 -10.50
C GLY A 557 -12.20 -20.05 -11.55
N ASP A 558 -12.17 -18.98 -12.34
CA ASP A 558 -13.05 -18.77 -13.49
C ASP A 558 -12.42 -19.35 -14.77
N PHE A 559 -12.27 -20.68 -14.79
CA PHE A 559 -11.53 -21.38 -15.84
C PHE A 559 -12.17 -21.20 -17.22
N SER A 560 -13.51 -21.23 -17.30
CA SER A 560 -14.23 -21.06 -18.56
C SER A 560 -13.93 -19.70 -19.19
N ARG A 561 -13.98 -18.63 -18.40
CA ARG A 561 -13.62 -17.29 -18.87
C ARG A 561 -12.14 -17.18 -19.20
N GLY A 562 -11.26 -17.76 -18.37
CA GLY A 562 -9.82 -17.79 -18.63
C GLY A 562 -9.47 -18.46 -19.97
N VAL A 563 -10.06 -19.63 -20.27
CA VAL A 563 -9.85 -20.32 -21.55
C VAL A 563 -10.33 -19.47 -22.71
N GLN A 564 -11.52 -18.87 -22.60
CA GLN A 564 -12.06 -18.00 -23.64
C GLN A 564 -11.11 -16.83 -23.94
N LEU A 565 -10.67 -16.11 -22.90
CA LEU A 565 -9.77 -14.96 -23.03
C LEU A 565 -8.40 -15.36 -23.61
N ALA A 566 -7.82 -16.46 -23.14
CA ALA A 566 -6.54 -16.94 -23.64
C ALA A 566 -6.62 -17.44 -25.10
N GLN A 567 -7.73 -18.06 -25.51
CA GLN A 567 -7.95 -18.47 -26.89
C GLN A 567 -8.16 -17.27 -27.82
N GLU A 568 -8.91 -16.26 -27.37
CA GLU A 568 -9.07 -15.00 -28.09
C GLU A 568 -7.72 -14.30 -28.27
N SER A 569 -6.94 -14.18 -27.19
CA SER A 569 -5.60 -13.61 -27.24
C SER A 569 -4.66 -14.38 -28.19
N LEU A 570 -4.66 -15.71 -28.12
CA LEU A 570 -3.85 -16.56 -29.00
C LEU A 570 -4.22 -16.37 -30.48
N ALA A 571 -5.52 -16.25 -30.79
CA ALA A 571 -5.97 -16.02 -32.15
C ALA A 571 -5.50 -14.67 -32.68
N LEU A 572 -5.62 -13.60 -31.88
CA LEU A 572 -5.15 -12.27 -32.23
C LEU A 572 -3.62 -12.19 -32.33
N ALA A 573 -2.89 -12.79 -31.40
CA ALA A 573 -1.43 -12.85 -31.42
C ALA A 573 -0.91 -13.54 -32.69
N ARG A 574 -1.56 -14.63 -33.12
CA ARG A 574 -1.24 -15.31 -34.39
C ARG A 574 -1.51 -14.44 -35.61
N GLN A 575 -2.61 -13.69 -35.62
CA GLN A 575 -2.93 -12.76 -36.72
C GLN A 575 -1.90 -11.63 -36.84
N LEU A 576 -1.39 -11.15 -35.70
CA LEU A 576 -0.37 -10.11 -35.63
C LEU A 576 1.06 -10.61 -35.87
N GLY A 577 1.27 -11.94 -35.86
CA GLY A 577 2.62 -12.52 -35.87
C GLY A 577 3.39 -12.31 -34.55
N ASP A 578 2.71 -11.90 -33.47
CA ASP A 578 3.30 -11.77 -32.14
C ASP A 578 3.53 -13.15 -31.51
N THR A 579 4.70 -13.69 -31.82
CA THR A 579 5.08 -15.03 -31.39
C THR A 579 5.27 -15.11 -29.88
N ARG A 580 5.66 -14.01 -29.21
CA ARG A 580 5.91 -13.99 -27.76
C ARG A 580 4.60 -14.09 -26.99
N SER A 581 3.60 -13.31 -27.38
CA SER A 581 2.25 -13.39 -26.80
C SER A 581 1.58 -14.73 -27.11
N ALA A 582 1.77 -15.28 -28.31
CA ALA A 582 1.28 -16.61 -28.66
C ALA A 582 1.87 -17.70 -27.74
N VAL A 583 3.19 -17.69 -27.52
CA VAL A 583 3.85 -18.61 -26.57
C VAL A 583 3.30 -18.45 -25.16
N HIS A 584 3.10 -17.22 -24.69
CA HIS A 584 2.52 -16.97 -23.37
C HIS A 584 1.12 -17.59 -23.23
N CYS A 585 0.25 -17.39 -24.22
CA CYS A 585 -1.10 -17.98 -24.24
C CYS A 585 -1.05 -19.52 -24.26
N LEU A 586 -0.21 -20.10 -25.11
CA LEU A 586 -0.02 -21.55 -25.19
C LEU A 586 0.47 -22.12 -23.86
N ASN A 587 1.38 -21.42 -23.17
CA ASN A 587 1.89 -21.84 -21.88
C ASN A 587 0.81 -21.78 -20.80
N ILE A 588 0.03 -20.70 -20.72
CA ILE A 588 -1.08 -20.60 -19.76
C ILE A 588 -2.10 -21.72 -20.02
N LEU A 589 -2.55 -21.89 -21.27
CA LEU A 589 -3.47 -22.98 -21.64
C LEU A 589 -2.88 -24.36 -21.35
N GLY A 590 -1.56 -24.54 -21.56
CA GLY A 590 -0.85 -25.78 -21.28
C GLY A 590 -0.74 -26.08 -19.78
N PHE A 591 -0.45 -25.07 -18.96
CA PHE A 591 -0.50 -25.17 -17.50
C PHE A 591 -1.89 -25.57 -17.03
N GLU A 592 -2.94 -24.95 -17.57
CA GLU A 592 -4.32 -25.31 -17.24
C GLU A 592 -4.69 -26.71 -17.68
N ALA A 593 -4.32 -27.11 -18.89
CA ALA A 593 -4.53 -28.48 -19.37
C ALA A 593 -3.82 -29.52 -18.48
N CYS A 594 -2.60 -29.24 -18.00
CA CYS A 594 -1.93 -30.08 -16.99
C CYS A 594 -2.72 -30.14 -15.67
N ARG A 595 -3.32 -29.03 -15.25
CA ARG A 595 -4.06 -28.92 -13.97
C ARG A 595 -5.38 -29.70 -14.00
N ILE A 596 -6.06 -29.76 -15.13
CA ILE A 596 -7.26 -30.58 -15.36
C ILE A 596 -6.95 -31.95 -15.99
N GLU A 597 -5.68 -32.36 -15.96
CA GLU A 597 -5.18 -33.69 -16.37
C GLU A 597 -5.39 -34.06 -17.84
N ARG A 598 -5.58 -33.06 -18.70
CA ARG A 598 -5.58 -33.22 -20.16
C ARG A 598 -4.15 -33.20 -20.68
N TYR A 599 -3.34 -34.17 -20.24
CA TYR A 599 -1.90 -34.21 -20.52
C TYR A 599 -1.57 -34.30 -22.02
N ASP A 600 -2.45 -34.88 -22.84
CA ASP A 600 -2.26 -34.93 -24.30
C ASP A 600 -2.40 -33.54 -24.92
N THR A 601 -3.45 -32.80 -24.55
CA THR A 601 -3.64 -31.40 -24.96
C THR A 601 -2.50 -30.53 -24.43
N ALA A 602 -2.10 -30.70 -23.17
CA ALA A 602 -1.00 -29.96 -22.58
C ALA A 602 0.35 -30.24 -23.28
N ALA A 603 0.60 -31.49 -23.68
CA ALA A 603 1.77 -31.87 -24.46
C ALA A 603 1.80 -31.15 -25.81
N GLN A 604 0.67 -31.17 -26.54
CA GLN A 604 0.56 -30.48 -27.83
C GLN A 604 0.82 -28.98 -27.70
N LEU A 605 0.20 -28.32 -26.72
CA LEU A 605 0.39 -26.89 -26.46
C LEU A 605 1.84 -26.57 -26.07
N GLY A 606 2.45 -27.40 -25.21
CA GLY A 606 3.84 -27.22 -24.78
C GLY A 606 4.86 -27.47 -25.91
N GLU A 607 4.61 -28.46 -26.77
CA GLU A 607 5.44 -28.75 -27.94
C GLU A 607 5.36 -27.62 -28.98
N GLU A 608 4.16 -27.11 -29.25
CA GLU A 608 3.97 -25.94 -30.12
C GLU A 608 4.67 -24.70 -29.55
N SER A 609 4.47 -24.43 -28.26
CA SER A 609 5.12 -23.33 -27.54
C SER A 609 6.65 -23.42 -27.60
N LEU A 610 7.21 -24.62 -27.44
CA LEU A 610 8.65 -24.86 -27.55
C LEU A 610 9.16 -24.66 -28.98
N ALA A 611 8.40 -25.08 -29.99
CA ALA A 611 8.75 -24.88 -31.39
C ALA A 611 8.80 -23.38 -31.75
N LEU A 612 7.77 -22.62 -31.35
CA LEU A 612 7.73 -21.16 -31.54
C LEU A 612 8.85 -20.45 -30.79
N SER A 613 9.11 -20.83 -29.54
CA SER A 613 10.21 -20.26 -28.73
C SER A 613 11.58 -20.47 -29.40
N ARG A 614 11.80 -21.63 -30.04
CA ARG A 614 13.04 -21.92 -30.78
C ARG A 614 13.19 -21.07 -32.04
N GLN A 615 12.10 -20.72 -32.71
CA GLN A 615 12.13 -19.84 -33.89
C GLN A 615 12.53 -18.41 -33.54
N VAL A 616 12.06 -17.90 -32.40
CA VAL A 616 12.36 -16.53 -31.93
C VAL A 616 13.74 -16.44 -31.25
N GLY A 617 14.27 -17.56 -30.77
CA GLY A 617 15.58 -17.60 -30.09
C GLY A 617 15.56 -17.01 -28.67
N ASP A 618 14.38 -16.87 -28.06
CA ASP A 618 14.22 -16.32 -26.72
C ASP A 618 14.30 -17.42 -25.65
N ALA A 619 15.27 -17.27 -24.74
CA ALA A 619 15.54 -18.23 -23.68
C ALA A 619 14.43 -18.26 -22.61
N LEU A 620 13.74 -17.15 -22.35
CA LEU A 620 12.71 -17.06 -21.31
C LEU A 620 11.41 -17.75 -21.74
N THR A 621 10.98 -17.52 -22.98
CA THR A 621 9.85 -18.24 -23.59
C THR A 621 10.14 -19.74 -23.68
N ARG A 622 11.37 -20.13 -24.06
CA ARG A 622 11.81 -21.52 -24.05
C ARG A 622 11.76 -22.15 -22.65
N ALA A 623 12.25 -21.45 -21.62
CA ALA A 623 12.19 -21.93 -20.24
C ALA A 623 10.75 -22.14 -19.77
N SER A 624 9.84 -21.22 -20.14
CA SER A 624 8.42 -21.33 -19.84
C SER A 624 7.77 -22.53 -20.53
N ALA A 625 8.08 -22.78 -21.81
CA ALA A 625 7.59 -23.94 -22.55
C ALA A 625 8.09 -25.27 -21.96
N LEU A 626 9.38 -25.34 -21.60
CA LEU A 626 9.98 -26.50 -20.92
C LEU A 626 9.32 -26.76 -19.56
N SER A 627 8.89 -25.72 -18.84
CA SER A 627 8.16 -25.86 -17.58
C SER A 627 6.81 -26.56 -17.76
N VAL A 628 6.06 -26.23 -18.83
CA VAL A 628 4.81 -26.93 -19.18
C VAL A 628 5.08 -28.40 -19.49
N LEU A 629 6.07 -28.70 -20.35
CA LEU A 629 6.43 -30.08 -20.69
C LEU A 629 6.95 -30.87 -19.48
N GLY A 630 7.66 -30.22 -18.56
CA GLY A 630 8.08 -30.79 -17.29
C GLY A 630 6.89 -31.23 -16.43
N LEU A 631 5.83 -30.41 -16.36
CA LEU A 631 4.59 -30.79 -15.68
C LEU A 631 3.82 -31.89 -16.40
N VAL A 632 3.81 -31.92 -17.73
CA VAL A 632 3.25 -33.05 -18.51
C VAL A 632 3.97 -34.35 -18.16
N ALA A 633 5.31 -34.33 -18.17
CA ALA A 633 6.12 -35.49 -17.83
C ALA A 633 5.88 -35.93 -16.38
N ARG A 634 5.75 -34.99 -15.44
CA ARG A 634 5.37 -35.27 -14.05
C ARG A 634 3.99 -35.93 -13.96
N GLY A 635 2.98 -35.38 -14.63
CA GLY A 635 1.61 -35.92 -14.63
C GLY A 635 1.52 -37.33 -15.20
N ARG A 636 2.38 -37.65 -16.17
CA ARG A 636 2.55 -39.00 -16.73
C ARG A 636 3.52 -39.89 -15.94
N ARG A 637 3.91 -39.48 -14.72
CA ARG A 637 4.84 -40.16 -13.80
C ARG A 637 6.24 -40.45 -14.39
N ARG A 638 6.69 -39.67 -15.37
CA ARG A 638 8.03 -39.74 -15.97
C ARG A 638 8.99 -38.77 -15.27
N TYR A 639 9.21 -39.01 -13.98
CA TYR A 639 9.89 -38.03 -13.12
C TYR A 639 11.34 -37.71 -13.53
N GLY A 640 12.07 -38.66 -14.10
CA GLY A 640 13.42 -38.40 -14.64
C GLY A 640 13.43 -37.46 -15.84
N GLU A 641 12.45 -37.61 -16.75
CA GLU A 641 12.26 -36.69 -17.88
C GLU A 641 11.85 -35.30 -17.37
N ALA A 642 10.90 -35.25 -16.43
CA ALA A 642 10.42 -34.01 -15.82
C ALA A 642 11.56 -33.22 -15.13
N ARG A 643 12.40 -33.90 -14.35
CA ARG A 643 13.57 -33.31 -13.68
C ARG A 643 14.51 -32.66 -14.69
N ARG A 644 14.89 -33.40 -15.74
CA ARG A 644 15.80 -32.89 -16.78
C ARG A 644 15.25 -31.63 -17.47
N LEU A 645 13.96 -31.65 -17.84
CA LEU A 645 13.31 -30.51 -18.51
C LEU A 645 13.27 -29.26 -17.61
N LEU A 646 12.96 -29.45 -16.33
CA LEU A 646 12.87 -28.35 -15.36
C LEU A 646 14.25 -27.81 -14.95
N GLU A 647 15.27 -28.67 -14.83
CA GLU A 647 16.66 -28.24 -14.60
C GLU A 647 17.18 -27.38 -15.77
N GLU A 648 16.90 -27.77 -17.02
CA GLU A 648 17.22 -26.97 -18.21
C GLU A 648 16.49 -25.61 -18.18
N ALA A 649 15.20 -25.61 -17.82
CA ALA A 649 14.41 -24.38 -17.70
C ALA A 649 14.95 -23.43 -16.61
N VAL A 650 15.35 -23.95 -15.45
CA VAL A 650 15.98 -23.15 -14.37
C VAL A 650 17.29 -22.54 -14.84
N GLN A 651 18.13 -23.30 -15.55
CA GLN A 651 19.39 -22.78 -16.07
C GLN A 651 19.17 -21.62 -17.04
N LEU A 652 18.22 -21.77 -17.97
CA LEU A 652 17.86 -20.71 -18.92
C LEU A 652 17.34 -19.45 -18.21
N ALA A 653 16.47 -19.61 -17.21
CA ALA A 653 15.93 -18.48 -16.45
C ALA A 653 17.01 -17.74 -15.64
N ARG A 654 17.92 -18.48 -14.98
CA ARG A 654 19.01 -17.92 -14.17
C ARG A 654 20.03 -17.14 -15.00
N VAL A 655 20.43 -17.66 -16.16
CA VAL A 655 21.40 -16.99 -17.05
C VAL A 655 20.88 -15.62 -17.51
N ASN A 656 19.56 -15.48 -17.65
CA ASN A 656 18.92 -14.22 -18.05
C ASN A 656 18.55 -13.31 -16.87
N GLY A 657 18.71 -13.78 -15.63
CA GLY A 657 18.44 -13.00 -14.43
C GLY A 657 16.96 -12.75 -14.11
N ASP A 658 16.02 -13.48 -14.74
CA ASP A 658 14.59 -13.37 -14.42
C ASP A 658 14.28 -14.13 -13.12
N ARG A 659 14.14 -13.38 -12.02
CA ARG A 659 13.88 -13.94 -10.69
C ARG A 659 12.47 -14.53 -10.56
N VAL A 660 11.48 -13.95 -11.24
CA VAL A 660 10.08 -14.42 -11.21
C VAL A 660 9.98 -15.79 -11.89
N LEU A 661 10.49 -15.90 -13.12
CA LEU A 661 10.47 -17.15 -13.85
C LEU A 661 11.35 -18.21 -13.17
N THR A 662 12.50 -17.82 -12.62
CA THR A 662 13.35 -18.73 -11.84
C THR A 662 12.58 -19.33 -10.66
N ALA A 663 11.88 -18.50 -9.88
CA ALA A 663 11.06 -18.97 -8.76
C ALA A 663 9.94 -19.91 -9.23
N LEU A 664 9.23 -19.56 -10.31
CA LEU A 664 8.15 -20.39 -10.86
C LEU A 664 8.65 -21.77 -11.28
N VAL A 665 9.79 -21.85 -11.97
CA VAL A 665 10.34 -23.14 -12.43
C VAL A 665 10.92 -23.95 -11.27
N LEU A 666 11.63 -23.31 -10.33
CA LEU A 666 12.13 -23.99 -9.12
C LEU A 666 10.99 -24.58 -8.28
N THR A 667 9.87 -23.87 -8.20
CA THR A 667 8.64 -24.35 -7.55
C THR A 667 8.20 -25.69 -8.14
N ASN A 668 8.13 -25.79 -9.46
CA ASN A 668 7.76 -27.02 -10.18
C ASN A 668 8.83 -28.10 -10.05
N LEU A 669 10.12 -27.75 -10.08
CA LEU A 669 11.22 -28.68 -9.90
C LEU A 669 11.18 -29.32 -8.51
N GLY A 670 10.98 -28.53 -7.46
CA GLY A 670 10.89 -29.05 -6.10
C GLY A 670 9.71 -30.02 -5.91
N LEU A 671 8.59 -29.85 -6.63
CA LEU A 671 7.52 -30.85 -6.68
C LEU A 671 8.02 -32.18 -7.27
N VAL A 672 8.72 -32.15 -8.41
CA VAL A 672 9.25 -33.37 -9.05
C VAL A 672 10.28 -34.08 -8.16
N ILE A 673 11.15 -33.32 -7.48
CA ILE A 673 12.14 -33.88 -6.55
C ILE A 673 11.44 -34.53 -5.33
N THR A 674 10.34 -33.94 -4.86
CA THR A 674 9.51 -34.53 -3.80
C THR A 674 8.92 -35.87 -4.24
N GLU A 675 8.41 -35.98 -5.47
CA GLU A 675 7.89 -37.26 -6.01
C GLU A 675 8.98 -38.33 -6.19
N LEU A 676 10.24 -37.90 -6.38
CA LEU A 676 11.40 -38.80 -6.43
C LEU A 676 11.86 -39.26 -5.03
N GLY A 677 11.34 -38.65 -3.96
CA GLY A 677 11.65 -39.00 -2.57
C GLY A 677 12.91 -38.35 -1.99
N ASP A 678 13.58 -37.45 -2.72
CA ASP A 678 14.72 -36.70 -2.18
C ASP A 678 14.25 -35.43 -1.45
N TYR A 679 13.72 -35.63 -0.24
CA TYR A 679 13.15 -34.55 0.55
C TYR A 679 14.18 -33.50 1.01
N ALA A 680 15.45 -33.89 1.14
CA ALA A 680 16.53 -32.98 1.50
C ALA A 680 16.84 -32.01 0.36
N GLU A 681 17.00 -32.52 -0.87
CA GLU A 681 17.17 -31.67 -2.06
C GLU A 681 15.93 -30.82 -2.30
N ALA A 682 14.72 -31.41 -2.20
CA ALA A 682 13.47 -30.70 -2.41
C ALA A 682 13.29 -29.52 -1.43
N ARG A 683 13.61 -29.72 -0.14
CA ARG A 683 13.56 -28.68 0.89
C ARG A 683 14.48 -27.51 0.54
N ARG A 684 15.74 -27.80 0.19
CA ARG A 684 16.72 -26.76 -0.19
C ARG A 684 16.22 -25.94 -1.38
N VAL A 685 15.67 -26.60 -2.40
CA VAL A 685 15.11 -25.93 -3.59
C VAL A 685 13.92 -25.04 -3.24
N GLN A 686 13.03 -25.49 -2.35
CA GLN A 686 11.86 -24.67 -1.97
C GLN A 686 12.19 -23.55 -0.97
N GLU A 687 13.17 -23.73 -0.09
CA GLU A 687 13.68 -22.65 0.76
C GLU A 687 14.36 -21.56 -0.07
N GLU A 688 15.13 -21.93 -1.09
CA GLU A 688 15.69 -21.00 -2.08
C GLU A 688 14.56 -20.23 -2.81
N THR A 689 13.54 -20.95 -3.27
CA THR A 689 12.37 -20.36 -3.95
C THR A 689 11.63 -19.37 -3.04
N LEU A 690 11.44 -19.72 -1.77
CA LEU A 690 10.77 -18.87 -0.79
C LEU A 690 11.58 -17.60 -0.47
N ALA A 691 12.91 -17.71 -0.41
CA ALA A 691 13.78 -16.55 -0.25
C ALA A 691 13.73 -15.61 -1.46
N LEU A 692 13.75 -16.17 -2.67
CA LEU A 692 13.70 -15.41 -3.92
C LEU A 692 12.37 -14.67 -4.10
N THR A 693 11.25 -15.36 -3.85
CA THR A 693 9.91 -14.77 -3.95
C THR A 693 9.71 -13.68 -2.91
N ARG A 694 10.21 -13.87 -1.68
CA ARG A 694 10.23 -12.83 -0.64
C ARG A 694 10.99 -11.57 -1.05
N SER A 695 12.16 -11.70 -1.66
CA SER A 695 12.97 -10.52 -2.02
C SER A 695 12.31 -9.63 -3.07
N ILE A 696 11.45 -10.20 -3.92
CA ILE A 696 10.76 -9.48 -5.00
C ILE A 696 9.29 -9.16 -4.65
N GLY A 697 8.83 -9.56 -3.46
CA GLY A 697 7.44 -9.38 -3.03
C GLY A 697 6.41 -10.26 -3.76
N ASP A 698 6.85 -11.33 -4.45
CA ASP A 698 5.96 -12.26 -5.16
C ASP A 698 5.16 -13.11 -4.19
N THR A 699 3.95 -12.64 -3.89
CA THR A 699 3.08 -13.26 -2.89
C THR A 699 2.56 -14.63 -3.36
N TYR A 700 2.37 -14.81 -4.66
CA TYR A 700 1.90 -16.07 -5.23
C TYR A 700 2.98 -17.15 -5.19
N GLY A 701 4.21 -16.81 -5.60
CA GLY A 701 5.36 -17.70 -5.51
C GLY A 701 5.65 -18.12 -4.07
N MET A 702 5.56 -17.19 -3.10
CA MET A 702 5.69 -17.50 -1.68
C MET A 702 4.65 -18.53 -1.23
N ALA A 703 3.38 -18.33 -1.59
CA ALA A 703 2.30 -19.21 -1.21
C ALA A 703 2.50 -20.64 -1.75
N PHE A 704 3.02 -20.77 -2.97
CA PHE A 704 3.30 -22.06 -3.58
C PHE A 704 4.50 -22.76 -2.91
N ALA A 705 5.61 -22.06 -2.70
CA ALA A 705 6.78 -22.61 -2.02
C ALA A 705 6.42 -23.12 -0.61
N LEU A 706 5.58 -22.39 0.13
CA LEU A 706 5.06 -22.80 1.43
C LEU A 706 4.22 -24.09 1.36
N SER A 707 3.35 -24.25 0.34
CA SER A 707 2.61 -25.51 0.14
C SER A 707 3.56 -26.68 -0.07
N ASN A 708 4.59 -26.50 -0.89
CA ASN A 708 5.52 -27.58 -1.21
C ASN A 708 6.39 -27.95 -0.01
N LEU A 709 6.85 -26.97 0.78
CA LEU A 709 7.51 -27.23 2.06
C LEU A 709 6.59 -27.96 3.04
N ALA A 710 5.29 -27.66 3.03
CA ALA A 710 4.32 -28.37 3.87
C ALA A 710 4.15 -29.84 3.45
N ILE A 711 4.12 -30.11 2.14
CA ILE A 711 4.08 -31.48 1.59
C ILE A 711 5.36 -32.25 1.97
N ILE A 712 6.53 -31.62 1.86
CA ILE A 712 7.79 -32.22 2.29
C ILE A 712 7.75 -32.55 3.79
N ALA A 713 7.33 -31.60 4.63
CA ALA A 713 7.17 -31.81 6.07
C ALA A 713 6.17 -32.93 6.40
N TRP A 714 5.11 -33.10 5.59
CA TRP A 714 4.16 -34.20 5.73
C TRP A 714 4.80 -35.57 5.49
N HIS A 715 5.64 -35.70 4.46
CA HIS A 715 6.35 -36.94 4.16
C HIS A 715 7.41 -37.30 5.19
N GLU A 716 8.01 -36.30 5.85
CA GLU A 716 8.97 -36.48 6.96
C GLU A 716 8.30 -36.65 8.34
N ASP A 717 6.96 -36.69 8.40
CA ASP A 717 6.16 -36.76 9.64
C ASP A 717 6.36 -35.57 10.61
N GLU A 718 6.81 -34.41 10.10
CA GLU A 718 6.90 -33.14 10.84
C GLU A 718 5.53 -32.43 10.91
N ARG A 719 4.54 -33.05 11.57
CA ARG A 719 3.11 -32.65 11.54
C ARG A 719 2.85 -31.18 11.88
N GLY A 720 3.42 -30.69 12.98
CA GLY A 720 3.25 -29.29 13.40
C GLY A 720 3.83 -28.29 12.40
N ARG A 721 4.95 -28.63 11.74
CA ARG A 721 5.54 -27.81 10.68
C ARG A 721 4.67 -27.84 9.43
N ALA A 722 4.19 -29.02 9.02
CA ALA A 722 3.28 -29.17 7.90
C ALA A 722 1.99 -28.33 8.09
N ALA A 723 1.38 -28.39 9.27
CA ALA A 723 0.22 -27.57 9.61
C ALA A 723 0.51 -26.07 9.50
N SER A 724 1.60 -25.60 10.13
CA SER A 724 1.99 -24.18 10.09
C SER A 724 2.22 -23.68 8.66
N LEU A 725 2.92 -24.47 7.83
CA LEU A 725 3.24 -24.09 6.45
C LEU A 725 2.00 -24.10 5.55
N PHE A 726 1.11 -25.10 5.67
CA PHE A 726 -0.16 -25.08 4.95
C PHE A 726 -1.04 -23.91 5.38
N ALA A 727 -1.08 -23.55 6.67
CA ALA A 727 -1.84 -22.40 7.15
C ALA A 727 -1.27 -21.07 6.63
N GLN A 728 0.04 -20.91 6.59
CA GLN A 728 0.69 -19.73 5.99
C GLN A 728 0.38 -19.65 4.48
N SER A 729 0.48 -20.77 3.77
CA SER A 729 0.13 -20.85 2.35
C SER A 729 -1.35 -20.52 2.10
N LEU A 730 -2.26 -21.11 2.90
CA LEU A 730 -3.69 -20.86 2.82
C LEU A 730 -4.00 -19.37 3.00
N ARG A 731 -3.36 -18.73 3.99
CA ARG A 731 -3.48 -17.30 4.22
C ARG A 731 -3.13 -16.53 2.95
N LEU A 732 -1.93 -16.70 2.38
CA LEU A 732 -1.52 -15.97 1.18
C LEU A 732 -2.42 -16.24 -0.03
N ARG A 733 -2.83 -17.49 -0.26
CA ARG A 733 -3.72 -17.83 -1.39
C ARG A 733 -5.10 -17.19 -1.26
N HIS A 734 -5.59 -17.10 -0.03
CA HIS A 734 -6.83 -16.41 0.28
C HIS A 734 -6.76 -14.93 -0.08
N GLN A 735 -5.66 -14.26 0.26
CA GLN A 735 -5.43 -12.84 -0.09
C GLN A 735 -5.51 -12.61 -1.60
N LEU A 736 -4.94 -13.54 -2.36
CA LEU A 736 -4.87 -13.45 -3.82
C LEU A 736 -6.20 -13.79 -4.52
N GLY A 737 -7.14 -14.48 -3.85
CA GLY A 737 -8.24 -15.09 -4.58
C GLY A 737 -7.95 -16.47 -5.17
N GLU A 738 -6.82 -17.11 -4.83
CA GLU A 738 -6.36 -18.33 -5.51
C GLU A 738 -7.10 -19.57 -5.01
N ARG A 739 -8.32 -19.77 -5.50
CA ARG A 739 -9.27 -20.79 -5.02
C ARG A 739 -8.70 -22.21 -5.02
N ARG A 740 -7.95 -22.55 -6.06
CA ARG A 740 -7.46 -23.91 -6.26
C ARG A 740 -6.43 -24.32 -5.22
N GLY A 741 -5.42 -23.51 -4.96
CA GLY A 741 -4.44 -23.84 -3.95
C GLY A 741 -4.97 -23.67 -2.53
N MET A 742 -6.02 -22.86 -2.32
CA MET A 742 -6.78 -22.94 -1.07
C MET A 742 -7.36 -24.35 -0.87
N ALA A 743 -7.93 -24.96 -1.92
CA ALA A 743 -8.41 -26.34 -1.84
C ALA A 743 -7.29 -27.32 -1.47
N THR A 744 -6.09 -27.15 -2.04
CA THR A 744 -4.91 -27.94 -1.68
C THR A 744 -4.50 -27.75 -0.23
N ALA A 745 -4.41 -26.50 0.25
CA ALA A 745 -3.98 -26.20 1.61
C ALA A 745 -5.01 -26.64 2.66
N LEU A 746 -6.31 -26.48 2.39
CA LEU A 746 -7.39 -26.99 3.24
C LEU A 746 -7.35 -28.52 3.35
N THR A 747 -7.15 -29.20 2.21
CA THR A 747 -7.01 -30.66 2.20
C THR A 747 -5.78 -31.11 2.98
N GLY A 748 -4.64 -30.42 2.80
CA GLY A 748 -3.40 -30.65 3.55
C GLY A 748 -3.57 -30.47 5.06
N LEU A 749 -4.19 -29.37 5.49
CA LEU A 749 -4.51 -29.14 6.91
C LEU A 749 -5.46 -30.20 7.45
N GLY A 750 -6.45 -30.63 6.66
CA GLY A 750 -7.41 -31.66 7.04
C GLY A 750 -6.75 -33.02 7.30
N VAL A 751 -5.85 -33.47 6.43
CA VAL A 751 -5.13 -34.75 6.64
C VAL A 751 -4.11 -34.66 7.78
N VAL A 752 -3.48 -33.49 8.00
CA VAL A 752 -2.62 -33.26 9.17
C VAL A 752 -3.44 -33.31 10.46
N ALA A 753 -4.58 -32.62 10.51
CA ALA A 753 -5.49 -32.63 11.66
C ALA A 753 -5.99 -34.06 11.97
N ALA A 754 -6.29 -34.87 10.96
CA ALA A 754 -6.67 -36.27 11.13
C ALA A 754 -5.57 -37.08 11.82
N ARG A 755 -4.30 -36.90 11.40
CA ARG A 755 -3.14 -37.56 12.03
C ARG A 755 -2.83 -37.07 13.44
N GLU A 756 -3.19 -35.83 13.77
CA GLU A 756 -3.08 -35.27 15.12
C GLU A 756 -4.26 -35.63 16.03
N GLY A 757 -5.23 -36.42 15.54
CA GLY A 757 -6.41 -36.82 16.31
C GLY A 757 -7.48 -35.72 16.44
N GLN A 758 -7.33 -34.59 15.74
CA GLN A 758 -8.31 -33.50 15.70
C GLN A 758 -9.43 -33.84 14.70
N VAL A 759 -10.15 -34.93 14.94
CA VAL A 759 -11.04 -35.58 13.95
C VAL A 759 -12.22 -34.71 13.51
N GLU A 760 -12.82 -33.91 14.40
CA GLU A 760 -13.88 -32.97 14.02
C GLU A 760 -13.33 -31.85 13.11
N ARG A 761 -12.16 -31.29 13.45
CA ARG A 761 -11.48 -30.29 12.63
C ARG A 761 -11.10 -30.85 11.26
N ALA A 762 -10.60 -32.09 11.23
CA ALA A 762 -10.29 -32.79 10.00
C ALA A 762 -11.52 -32.93 9.09
N ALA A 763 -12.67 -33.32 9.64
CA ALA A 763 -13.91 -33.44 8.87
C ALA A 763 -14.37 -32.08 8.28
N VAL A 764 -14.28 -30.99 9.04
CA VAL A 764 -14.61 -29.63 8.55
C VAL A 764 -13.67 -29.23 7.40
N LEU A 765 -12.36 -29.34 7.59
CA LEU A 765 -11.35 -28.90 6.61
C LEU A 765 -11.37 -29.74 5.33
N LEU A 766 -11.53 -31.06 5.46
CA LEU A 766 -11.62 -31.97 4.31
C LEU A 766 -12.92 -31.76 3.54
N GLY A 767 -14.06 -31.56 4.24
CA GLY A 767 -15.35 -31.23 3.63
C GLY A 767 -15.32 -29.89 2.89
N ALA A 768 -14.74 -28.85 3.48
CA ALA A 768 -14.58 -27.55 2.83
C ALA A 768 -13.65 -27.63 1.60
N GLY A 769 -12.53 -28.34 1.74
CA GLY A 769 -11.64 -28.62 0.61
C GLY A 769 -12.39 -29.35 -0.50
N GLU A 770 -13.23 -30.34 -0.17
CA GLU A 770 -14.00 -31.13 -1.15
C GLU A 770 -15.03 -30.30 -1.89
N ALA A 771 -15.83 -29.51 -1.18
CA ALA A 771 -16.77 -28.60 -1.81
C ALA A 771 -16.07 -27.66 -2.79
N LEU A 772 -14.91 -27.12 -2.42
CA LEU A 772 -14.13 -26.25 -3.30
C LEU A 772 -13.56 -27.00 -4.51
N ARG A 773 -13.07 -28.23 -4.33
CA ARG A 773 -12.58 -29.06 -5.45
C ARG A 773 -13.68 -29.46 -6.42
N GLU A 774 -14.87 -29.81 -5.91
CA GLU A 774 -16.04 -30.15 -6.74
C GLU A 774 -16.50 -28.95 -7.57
N GLN A 775 -16.59 -27.76 -6.96
CA GLN A 775 -16.91 -26.51 -7.67
C GLN A 775 -15.92 -26.22 -8.80
N LEU A 776 -14.64 -26.51 -8.59
CA LEU A 776 -13.57 -26.29 -9.56
C LEU A 776 -13.39 -27.45 -10.54
N GLY A 777 -14.03 -28.60 -10.32
CA GLY A 777 -13.85 -29.81 -11.13
C GLY A 777 -12.44 -30.42 -11.06
N ILE A 778 -11.76 -30.30 -9.91
CA ILE A 778 -10.37 -30.77 -9.74
C ILE A 778 -10.26 -31.97 -8.79
N PRO A 779 -9.29 -32.89 -9.01
CA PRO A 779 -9.07 -34.04 -8.13
C PRO A 779 -8.34 -33.65 -6.82
N PRO A 780 -8.29 -34.57 -5.83
CA PRO A 780 -7.45 -34.39 -4.64
C PRO A 780 -5.97 -34.11 -4.99
N PRO A 781 -5.25 -33.37 -4.12
CA PRO A 781 -3.84 -33.04 -4.32
C PRO A 781 -2.96 -34.29 -4.56
N PRO A 782 -1.99 -34.24 -5.49
CA PRO A 782 -1.22 -35.41 -5.89
C PRO A 782 -0.57 -36.20 -4.74
N PHE A 783 0.01 -35.50 -3.74
CA PHE A 783 0.77 -36.12 -2.64
C PHE A 783 -0.05 -37.04 -1.72
N ILE A 784 -1.38 -36.92 -1.76
CA ILE A 784 -2.33 -37.74 -1.00
C ILE A 784 -3.46 -38.28 -1.88
N ARG A 785 -3.34 -38.19 -3.21
CA ARG A 785 -4.46 -38.53 -4.10
C ARG A 785 -4.87 -39.99 -3.95
N ASP A 786 -3.89 -40.89 -4.03
CA ASP A 786 -4.12 -42.33 -4.00
C ASP A 786 -4.55 -42.80 -2.59
N THR A 787 -4.18 -42.04 -1.54
CA THR A 787 -4.52 -42.33 -0.13
C THR A 787 -5.68 -41.49 0.41
N TYR A 788 -6.27 -40.59 -0.39
CA TYR A 788 -7.32 -39.68 0.07
C TYR A 788 -8.55 -40.43 0.62
N PRO A 789 -9.07 -41.49 -0.04
CA PRO A 789 -10.18 -42.26 0.50
C PRO A 789 -9.89 -42.87 1.87
N GLU A 790 -8.64 -43.29 2.12
CA GLU A 790 -8.21 -43.87 3.39
C GLU A 790 -8.22 -42.81 4.51
N HIS A 791 -7.73 -41.61 4.21
CA HIS A 791 -7.79 -40.50 5.16
C HIS A 791 -9.24 -40.11 5.53
N VAL A 792 -10.14 -40.06 4.54
CA VAL A 792 -11.55 -39.77 4.78
C VAL A 792 -12.23 -40.90 5.58
N ALA A 793 -11.93 -42.16 5.25
CA ALA A 793 -12.44 -43.31 5.98
C ALA A 793 -11.98 -43.30 7.45
N ALA A 794 -10.70 -43.02 7.71
CA ALA A 794 -10.17 -42.92 9.07
C ALA A 794 -10.88 -41.84 9.91
N VAL A 795 -11.18 -40.68 9.32
CA VAL A 795 -11.94 -39.62 10.00
C VAL A 795 -13.40 -40.04 10.24
N ARG A 796 -14.02 -40.72 9.27
CA ARG A 796 -15.38 -41.24 9.38
C ARG A 796 -15.51 -42.28 10.48
N ASP A 797 -14.58 -43.23 10.54
CA ASP A 797 -14.57 -44.31 11.52
C ASP A 797 -14.35 -43.76 12.94
N ALA A 798 -13.50 -42.73 13.10
CA ALA A 798 -13.23 -42.12 14.39
C ALA A 798 -14.41 -41.27 14.93
N LEU A 799 -15.19 -40.61 14.05
CA LEU A 799 -16.35 -39.80 14.45
C LEU A 799 -17.66 -40.61 14.56
N GLY A 800 -17.76 -41.70 13.80
CA GLY A 800 -19.02 -42.39 13.54
C GLY A 800 -19.87 -41.67 12.48
N GLU A 801 -20.67 -42.44 11.74
CA GLU A 801 -21.36 -42.02 10.50
C GLU A 801 -22.25 -40.78 10.64
N HIS A 802 -22.98 -40.65 11.76
CA HIS A 802 -23.88 -39.50 11.96
C HIS A 802 -23.10 -38.20 12.17
N ARG A 803 -22.15 -38.20 13.12
CA ARG A 803 -21.31 -37.04 13.45
C ARG A 803 -20.40 -36.67 12.28
N PHE A 804 -19.87 -37.65 11.55
CA PHE A 804 -19.11 -37.42 10.33
C PHE A 804 -19.95 -36.65 9.30
N ARG A 805 -21.15 -37.12 8.93
CA ARG A 805 -22.00 -36.44 7.94
C ARG A 805 -22.35 -35.01 8.36
N GLU A 806 -22.71 -34.82 9.63
CA GLU A 806 -23.03 -33.48 10.18
C GLU A 806 -21.82 -32.53 10.09
N THR A 807 -20.64 -32.99 10.49
CA THR A 807 -19.42 -32.15 10.55
C THR A 807 -18.81 -31.91 9.17
N TRP A 808 -18.88 -32.92 8.29
CA TRP A 808 -18.48 -32.84 6.89
C TRP A 808 -19.36 -31.85 6.13
N GLU A 809 -20.68 -31.96 6.28
CA GLU A 809 -21.64 -31.04 5.64
C GLU A 809 -21.49 -29.62 6.16
N ARG A 810 -21.21 -29.45 7.46
CA ARG A 810 -20.82 -28.16 8.02
C ARG A 810 -19.58 -27.59 7.31
N GLY A 811 -18.54 -28.40 7.10
CA GLY A 811 -17.37 -27.99 6.33
C GLY A 811 -17.69 -27.57 4.89
N ARG A 812 -18.57 -28.34 4.22
CA ARG A 812 -18.99 -28.07 2.84
C ARG A 812 -19.82 -26.79 2.67
N THR A 813 -20.58 -26.40 3.69
CA THR A 813 -21.55 -25.30 3.64
C THR A 813 -21.06 -24.00 4.27
N LEU A 814 -20.05 -24.05 5.15
CA LEU A 814 -19.47 -22.86 5.75
C LEU A 814 -18.91 -21.93 4.66
N PRO A 815 -19.09 -20.60 4.79
CA PRO A 815 -18.40 -19.64 3.95
C PRO A 815 -16.89 -19.90 3.95
N LEU A 816 -16.27 -19.92 2.77
CA LEU A 816 -14.86 -20.28 2.61
C LEU A 816 -13.95 -19.40 3.48
N ASP A 817 -14.31 -18.13 3.67
CA ASP A 817 -13.58 -17.21 4.54
C ASP A 817 -13.58 -17.65 6.01
N ASP A 818 -14.73 -18.12 6.52
CA ASP A 818 -14.85 -18.58 7.89
C ASP A 818 -14.02 -19.86 8.11
N VAL A 819 -14.02 -20.75 7.11
CA VAL A 819 -13.16 -21.96 7.14
C VAL A 819 -11.69 -21.57 7.15
N VAL A 820 -11.28 -20.61 6.33
CA VAL A 820 -9.89 -20.13 6.27
C VAL A 820 -9.48 -19.45 7.58
N ALA A 821 -10.34 -18.59 8.13
CA ALA A 821 -10.11 -17.90 9.39
C ALA A 821 -9.92 -18.90 10.56
N ASP A 822 -10.75 -19.95 10.63
CA ASP A 822 -10.61 -21.00 11.64
C ASP A 822 -9.34 -21.87 11.41
N ALA A 823 -9.08 -22.23 10.16
CA ALA A 823 -7.92 -23.01 9.76
C ALA A 823 -6.59 -22.31 10.11
N VAL A 824 -6.53 -20.99 9.93
CA VAL A 824 -5.35 -20.14 10.12
C VAL A 824 -5.24 -19.57 11.54
N GLY A 825 -6.37 -19.36 12.22
CA GLY A 825 -6.46 -18.68 13.52
C GLY A 825 -6.27 -19.58 14.74
N GLY A 826 -6.30 -20.90 14.60
CA GLY A 826 -5.95 -21.84 15.68
C GLY A 826 -6.75 -21.61 16.97
N ARG A 827 -8.09 -21.74 16.93
CA ARG A 827 -8.84 -21.96 18.17
C ARG A 827 -8.62 -23.40 18.61
N GLN A 828 -7.97 -23.59 19.76
CA GLN A 828 -8.15 -24.81 20.55
C GLN A 828 -9.66 -25.02 20.74
N ALA A 829 -10.15 -26.20 20.35
CA ALA A 829 -11.54 -26.58 20.46
C ALA A 829 -12.09 -26.21 21.85
N ALA A 830 -13.19 -25.46 21.87
CA ALA A 830 -13.96 -25.24 23.08
C ALA A 830 -14.28 -26.60 23.72
N GLN A 831 -13.81 -26.82 24.94
CA GLN A 831 -14.34 -27.88 25.78
C GLN A 831 -15.87 -27.72 25.84
N PRO A 832 -16.65 -28.81 25.74
CA PRO A 832 -18.08 -28.73 25.91
C PRO A 832 -18.38 -28.16 27.31
N PRO A 833 -19.46 -27.37 27.48
CA PRO A 833 -19.79 -26.75 28.75
C PRO A 833 -19.89 -27.82 29.84
N GLY A 834 -19.19 -27.58 30.93
CA GLY A 834 -18.97 -28.53 32.01
C GLY A 834 -20.28 -29.18 32.47
N VAL A 835 -20.24 -30.51 32.58
CA VAL A 835 -21.18 -31.26 33.40
C VAL A 835 -21.13 -30.65 34.80
N THR A 836 -22.26 -30.09 35.21
CA THR A 836 -22.50 -29.59 36.56
C THR A 836 -22.23 -30.70 37.57
N SER A 837 -21.10 -30.62 38.27
CA SER A 837 -20.93 -31.36 39.52
C SER A 837 -21.83 -30.73 40.60
N PRO A 838 -22.51 -31.52 41.42
CA PRO A 838 -23.45 -31.03 42.42
C PRO A 838 -22.70 -30.38 43.58
N ASP A 839 -23.25 -29.26 44.03
CA ASP A 839 -22.85 -28.49 45.21
C ASP A 839 -22.90 -29.36 46.49
N PRO A 840 -21.82 -29.49 47.28
CA PRO A 840 -21.87 -30.05 48.62
C PRO A 840 -21.91 -28.91 49.64
N SER A 841 -22.95 -28.07 49.61
CA SER A 841 -23.26 -27.17 50.72
C SER A 841 -24.22 -27.88 51.68
N GLY A 842 -23.65 -28.70 52.56
CA GLY A 842 -24.36 -29.41 53.60
C GLY A 842 -23.48 -29.66 54.82
N ALA A 843 -23.69 -28.81 55.84
CA ALA A 843 -23.43 -29.00 57.28
C ALA A 843 -22.19 -28.35 57.92
N THR A 844 -22.54 -27.48 58.88
CA THR A 844 -21.88 -27.16 60.18
C THR A 844 -20.56 -26.38 60.10
N THR A 845 -20.44 -25.17 60.66
CA THR A 845 -20.90 -24.64 61.97
C THR A 845 -21.06 -23.14 61.93
#